data_AF-A0A9D8PRK6-F1
#
_entry.id   AF-A0A9D8PRK6-F1
#
_cell.length_a   1.000
_cell.length_b   1.000
_cell.length_c   1.000
_cell.angle_alpha   90.00
_cell.angle_beta   90.00
_cell.angle_gamma   90.00
#
_symmetry.space_group_name_H-M   'P 1'
#
loop_
_entity.id
_entity.type
_entity.pdbx_description
1 polymer ?
#
loop_
_entity_poly.entity_id
_entity_poly.type
_entity_poly.pdbx_seq_one_letter_code
_entity_poly.pdbx_strand_id
1 'polypeptide(L)'
;MQTRKYALGAMLVVLVIGALGFLVLPPLVKTMLVDKLSEVLHRPVTVQSISINPYTLSVQVAGLAIQEKGGGETVAGFDSLYVNVESSSFFRGGPVISELRLVGPVFRIVRLTDGRLNFSDLIDEFIARPASDDPTPAFSVNNIQISGGKIELDDRALAEKHLISDVNIALPFISSLPTATEIFVEPAFSASIDGSPLVVQGKSKPFATSLESELALDLRDVQLAKYIDYSPVRLPVQVVSGALDSDLKLHFQRHGSGHSALALSGSFVIRDVDVKDSAGAPLLSLKRLEVLAGTLDPLGGKYAIDRVTVDSPDIHARVSRQGAINWIEFFSQELAARSASVPEAKAVPVEWSLGEARITGGAVRWLDESQVQPFNANLDGLEFDLKNLDSRGTSRAQFNVAWRLEAGEWLKSAAVSIKGGLLDLAKRDVLIEQFTLSGTRALIRRAANGRIEFFPTPQLKVVAASQKDPAGPWKVKVVKYRGEDLGVRFEDAAVSPAATHTLAGMNLEAENLSTEPGNTATLAIRGKLNRKGEVAVSGTAKILPLAMDLKVDARTLELLPLQPYFTERLNIEVTRGQVTMSGDVQLRQAGSGAVEVAKLTGGFSGQVTVGDLYAIDKVNSADFLKWKSLYLGHLDVRLNPNSVSIGEVALADFFARVILSREGKLNLLQIVRQPDAAPVSVTARAADQAVVAGDGKAVAPVGTTDQPLLPIKIGKITVQGGDIRFTDNFIKPNYSANLKRIGGSISGLSSAAGSVATLALRGSYDNIAPLGITAKLNPLAPSPYLDLEADIKGIEMTSLSPYSGKYAGYAIDKGKLSLFVKYKIESGQLTAENRIFLDQLTFGDPVDSPEATKLPVTLAVALLKNRSGEIDINLPISGSLNDPEFSVGGLVVKVIVNLLMKAVTSPFALLGSVLGGGEELSNVEFDFGQAVITPPSQPRLEKLAKALLDRPALRLEIEGRADPESDPEGLKRDRLATKVRALKREDLTKKGLESGSTDAVELGANEYPALLERVYRAEKFPKPRNLVGMVKGLPVEEMEKLILANSPVDEEDLRDLADRRAKVVRDWLLAHQVPGERLFMLPVKLAKSERKADSAEQAKGSRVVFSLK
;
A
#
# COMPACT_ATOMS: atom_id res chain seq x y z
N MET A 1 96.85 -57.77 -74.87
CA MET A 1 96.80 -59.05 -74.13
C MET A 1 96.65 -58.89 -72.61
N GLN A 2 97.14 -57.80 -71.98
CA GLN A 2 96.99 -57.57 -70.54
C GLN A 2 95.55 -57.28 -70.08
N THR A 3 94.75 -56.58 -70.88
CA THR A 3 93.35 -56.23 -70.57
C THR A 3 92.41 -57.44 -70.38
N ARG A 4 92.64 -58.56 -71.07
CA ARG A 4 91.83 -59.80 -70.92
C ARG A 4 92.05 -60.52 -69.59
N LYS A 5 93.27 -60.48 -69.02
CA LYS A 5 93.57 -61.10 -67.71
C LYS A 5 92.97 -60.32 -66.55
N TYR A 6 93.00 -58.99 -66.61
CA TYR A 6 92.35 -58.15 -65.62
C TYR A 6 90.81 -58.24 -65.70
N ALA A 7 90.23 -58.40 -66.89
CA ALA A 7 88.80 -58.62 -67.06
C ALA A 7 88.32 -59.98 -66.47
N LEU A 8 89.07 -61.07 -66.68
CA LEU A 8 88.74 -62.39 -66.12
C LEU A 8 88.90 -62.42 -64.59
N GLY A 9 89.94 -61.76 -64.06
CA GLY A 9 90.15 -61.61 -62.62
C GLY A 9 89.06 -60.78 -61.95
N ALA A 10 88.65 -59.67 -62.57
CA ALA A 10 87.53 -58.85 -62.09
C ALA A 10 86.21 -59.64 -62.12
N MET A 11 85.95 -60.43 -63.18
CA MET A 11 84.75 -61.27 -63.28
C MET A 11 84.72 -62.36 -62.20
N LEU A 12 85.86 -63.00 -61.90
CA LEU A 12 85.98 -63.98 -60.82
C LEU A 12 85.73 -63.33 -59.45
N VAL A 13 86.30 -62.14 -59.20
CA VAL A 13 86.07 -61.38 -57.96
C VAL A 13 84.59 -61.02 -57.81
N VAL A 14 83.93 -60.54 -58.88
CA VAL A 14 82.49 -60.24 -58.88
C VAL A 14 81.65 -61.49 -58.61
N LEU A 15 81.99 -62.65 -59.18
CA LEU A 15 81.30 -63.93 -58.94
C LEU A 15 81.52 -64.46 -57.52
N VAL A 16 82.73 -64.34 -56.96
CA VAL A 16 83.04 -64.73 -55.58
C VAL A 16 82.32 -63.81 -54.59
N ILE A 17 82.30 -62.50 -54.83
CA ILE A 17 81.53 -61.53 -54.05
C ILE A 17 80.03 -61.87 -54.11
N GLY A 18 79.52 -62.25 -55.29
CA GLY A 18 78.15 -62.73 -55.46
C GLY A 18 77.87 -64.00 -54.65
N ALA A 19 78.70 -65.04 -54.79
CA ALA A 19 78.52 -66.31 -54.07
C ALA A 19 78.60 -66.14 -52.55
N LEU A 20 79.57 -65.37 -52.05
CA LEU A 20 79.68 -65.05 -50.62
C LEU A 20 78.50 -64.20 -50.15
N GLY A 21 78.10 -63.18 -50.91
CA GLY A 21 77.01 -62.26 -50.60
C GLY A 21 75.62 -62.88 -50.58
N PHE A 22 75.32 -63.77 -51.52
CA PHE A 22 73.99 -64.39 -51.66
C PHE A 22 73.84 -65.71 -50.89
N LEU A 23 74.90 -66.49 -50.67
CA LEU A 23 74.79 -67.84 -50.07
C LEU A 23 75.38 -67.95 -48.67
N VAL A 24 76.50 -67.26 -48.38
CA VAL A 24 77.23 -67.41 -47.10
C VAL A 24 76.83 -66.33 -46.10
N LEU A 25 76.82 -65.07 -46.53
CA LEU A 25 76.50 -63.91 -45.71
C LEU A 25 75.09 -63.98 -45.08
N PRO A 26 74.00 -64.34 -45.80
CA PRO A 26 72.66 -64.31 -45.23
C PRO A 26 72.44 -65.24 -44.02
N PRO A 27 72.78 -66.55 -44.06
CA PRO A 27 72.62 -67.41 -42.89
C PRO A 27 73.59 -67.03 -41.76
N LEU A 28 74.80 -66.57 -42.06
CA LEU A 28 75.77 -66.10 -41.06
C LEU A 28 75.24 -64.87 -40.31
N VAL A 29 74.79 -63.85 -41.05
CA VAL A 29 74.23 -62.62 -40.50
C VAL A 29 72.96 -62.92 -39.72
N LYS A 30 72.10 -63.85 -40.18
CA LYS A 30 70.88 -64.25 -39.45
C LYS A 30 71.20 -64.81 -38.06
N THR A 31 72.11 -65.77 -37.96
CA THR A 31 72.48 -66.36 -36.66
C THR A 31 73.15 -65.33 -35.76
N MET A 32 74.10 -64.55 -36.28
CA MET A 32 74.77 -63.50 -35.51
C MET A 32 73.78 -62.42 -35.03
N LEU A 33 72.83 -62.02 -35.87
CA LEU A 33 71.83 -61.01 -35.52
C LEU A 33 70.88 -61.53 -34.44
N VAL A 34 70.38 -62.77 -34.55
CA VAL A 34 69.50 -63.37 -33.55
C VAL A 34 70.22 -63.54 -32.21
N ASP A 35 71.44 -64.10 -32.21
CA ASP A 35 72.20 -64.34 -30.99
C ASP A 35 72.56 -63.02 -30.30
N LYS A 36 73.07 -62.04 -31.06
CA LYS A 36 73.46 -60.74 -30.51
C LYS A 36 72.28 -59.90 -30.05
N LEU A 37 71.19 -59.86 -30.80
CA LEU A 37 70.00 -59.14 -30.35
C LEU A 37 69.36 -59.80 -29.13
N SER A 38 69.34 -61.13 -29.05
CA SER A 38 68.81 -61.82 -27.86
C SER A 38 69.69 -61.59 -26.62
N GLU A 39 71.01 -61.58 -26.80
CA GLU A 39 71.98 -61.25 -25.74
C GLU A 39 71.80 -59.82 -25.24
N VAL A 40 71.76 -58.84 -26.15
CA VAL A 40 71.69 -57.41 -25.83
C VAL A 40 70.32 -56.98 -25.32
N LEU A 41 69.23 -57.53 -25.86
CA LEU A 41 67.87 -57.14 -25.46
C LEU A 41 67.33 -57.95 -24.29
N HIS A 42 68.08 -58.96 -23.82
CA HIS A 42 67.66 -59.90 -22.78
C HIS A 42 66.28 -60.53 -23.04
N ARG A 43 65.94 -60.72 -24.32
CA ARG A 43 64.62 -61.12 -24.82
C ARG A 43 64.77 -62.07 -26.00
N PRO A 44 63.93 -63.10 -26.16
CA PRO A 44 63.99 -63.98 -27.32
C PRO A 44 63.74 -63.20 -28.62
N VAL A 45 64.68 -63.27 -29.57
CA VAL A 45 64.53 -62.66 -30.90
C VAL A 45 64.43 -63.74 -31.96
N THR A 46 63.50 -63.57 -32.90
CA THR A 46 63.34 -64.44 -34.06
C THR A 46 63.40 -63.61 -35.34
N VAL A 47 63.93 -64.22 -36.42
CA VAL A 47 64.00 -63.61 -37.75
C VAL A 47 63.60 -64.67 -38.78
N GLN A 48 62.65 -64.38 -39.67
CA GLN A 48 62.20 -65.32 -40.69
C GLN A 48 63.28 -65.55 -41.75
N SER A 49 63.75 -64.49 -42.42
CA SER A 49 64.79 -64.57 -43.44
C SER A 49 65.58 -63.26 -43.57
N ILE A 50 66.83 -63.35 -44.02
CA ILE A 50 67.65 -62.20 -44.41
C ILE A 50 68.09 -62.43 -45.86
N SER A 51 68.07 -61.39 -46.69
CA SER A 51 68.66 -61.39 -48.03
C SER A 51 69.60 -60.20 -48.19
N ILE A 52 70.74 -60.42 -48.82
CA ILE A 52 71.78 -59.41 -49.01
C ILE A 52 72.16 -59.43 -50.50
N ASN A 53 72.11 -58.27 -51.16
CA ASN A 53 72.55 -58.11 -52.52
C ASN A 53 73.84 -57.26 -52.55
N PRO A 54 75.02 -57.87 -52.78
CA PRO A 54 76.29 -57.16 -52.74
C PRO A 54 76.52 -56.24 -53.93
N TYR A 55 75.75 -56.37 -55.03
CA TYR A 55 75.90 -55.50 -56.22
C TYR A 55 75.10 -54.21 -56.08
N THR A 56 73.92 -54.27 -55.46
CA THR A 56 73.09 -53.10 -55.16
C THR A 56 73.32 -52.55 -53.76
N LEU A 57 74.22 -53.17 -52.98
CA LEU A 57 74.51 -52.85 -51.58
C LEU A 57 73.24 -52.74 -50.73
N SER A 58 72.31 -53.68 -50.92
CA SER A 58 71.03 -53.69 -50.22
C SER A 58 70.86 -54.90 -49.31
N VAL A 59 70.19 -54.70 -48.17
CA VAL A 59 69.86 -55.73 -47.19
C VAL A 59 68.36 -55.72 -46.95
N GLN A 60 67.72 -56.88 -46.94
CA GLN A 60 66.34 -57.05 -46.53
C GLN A 60 66.22 -58.09 -45.40
N VAL A 61 65.60 -57.71 -44.30
CA VAL A 61 65.28 -58.56 -43.15
C VAL A 61 63.76 -58.76 -43.12
N ALA A 62 63.28 -59.99 -43.12
CA ALA A 62 61.85 -60.30 -43.06
C ALA A 62 61.48 -61.01 -41.75
N GLY A 63 60.32 -60.66 -41.20
CA GLY A 63 59.68 -61.29 -40.04
C GLY A 63 60.55 -61.27 -38.78
N LEU A 64 61.01 -60.09 -38.35
CA LEU A 64 61.72 -59.94 -37.07
C LEU A 64 60.71 -59.78 -35.94
N ALA A 65 60.82 -60.59 -34.89
CA ALA A 65 59.97 -60.47 -33.70
C ALA A 65 60.80 -60.66 -32.43
N ILE A 66 60.63 -59.71 -31.50
CA ILE A 66 61.22 -59.67 -30.17
C ILE A 66 60.11 -59.98 -29.17
N GLN A 67 60.27 -61.03 -28.38
CA GLN A 67 59.30 -61.46 -27.38
C GLN A 67 59.53 -60.80 -26.01
N GLU A 68 58.57 -60.96 -25.10
CA GLU A 68 58.76 -60.57 -23.70
C GLU A 68 59.90 -61.35 -23.01
N LYS A 69 60.42 -60.81 -21.90
CA LYS A 69 61.56 -61.35 -21.12
C LYS A 69 61.35 -62.81 -20.64
N GLY A 70 60.10 -63.28 -20.59
CA GLY A 70 59.71 -64.65 -20.25
C GLY A 70 59.23 -65.52 -21.43
N GLY A 71 59.30 -65.01 -22.67
CA GLY A 71 58.70 -65.62 -23.87
C GLY A 71 57.19 -65.34 -24.00
N GLY A 72 56.62 -65.62 -25.18
CA GLY A 72 55.19 -65.46 -25.45
C GLY A 72 54.86 -64.32 -26.42
N GLU A 73 54.21 -63.26 -25.92
CA GLU A 73 53.77 -62.12 -26.73
C GLU A 73 54.95 -61.35 -27.37
N THR A 74 54.73 -60.82 -28.57
CA THR A 74 55.69 -59.96 -29.27
C THR A 74 55.63 -58.52 -28.72
N VAL A 75 56.77 -58.03 -28.23
CA VAL A 75 56.95 -56.67 -27.70
C VAL A 75 57.31 -55.68 -28.78
N ALA A 76 58.17 -56.09 -29.71
CA ALA A 76 58.59 -55.28 -30.83
C ALA A 76 58.89 -56.17 -32.04
N GLY A 77 58.61 -55.73 -33.25
CA GLY A 77 58.89 -56.51 -34.45
C GLY A 77 58.51 -55.79 -35.73
N PHE A 78 58.73 -56.43 -36.88
CA PHE A 78 58.31 -55.94 -38.18
C PHE A 78 58.20 -57.06 -39.22
N ASP A 79 57.38 -56.85 -40.25
CA ASP A 79 57.22 -57.78 -41.38
C ASP A 79 58.42 -57.74 -42.32
N SER A 80 58.92 -56.54 -42.67
CA SER A 80 60.09 -56.38 -43.54
C SER A 80 60.82 -55.06 -43.28
N LEU A 81 62.15 -55.12 -43.22
CA LEU A 81 63.07 -53.97 -43.24
C LEU A 81 63.97 -54.07 -44.47
N TYR A 82 63.96 -53.07 -45.33
CA TYR A 82 64.84 -52.93 -46.50
C TYR A 82 65.74 -51.70 -46.35
N VAL A 83 67.04 -51.88 -46.55
CA VAL A 83 68.06 -50.82 -46.48
C VAL A 83 68.90 -50.88 -47.74
N ASN A 84 69.08 -49.75 -48.43
CA ASN A 84 69.97 -49.63 -49.58
C ASN A 84 71.07 -48.59 -49.29
N VAL A 85 72.34 -49.01 -49.31
CA VAL A 85 73.49 -48.14 -49.02
C VAL A 85 74.14 -47.69 -50.32
N GLU A 86 74.39 -46.39 -50.46
CA GLU A 86 75.03 -45.84 -51.65
C GLU A 86 76.55 -46.11 -51.62
N SER A 87 77.13 -46.60 -52.72
CA SER A 87 78.57 -46.81 -52.83
C SER A 87 79.38 -45.51 -52.72
N SER A 88 78.75 -44.34 -52.91
CA SER A 88 79.40 -43.04 -52.72
C SER A 88 79.71 -42.73 -51.24
N SER A 89 79.16 -43.50 -50.29
CA SER A 89 79.48 -43.41 -48.86
C SER A 89 80.99 -43.47 -48.58
N PHE A 90 81.76 -44.22 -49.38
CA PHE A 90 83.21 -44.34 -49.25
C PHE A 90 83.97 -43.02 -49.53
N PHE A 91 83.36 -42.08 -50.25
CA PHE A 91 83.98 -40.80 -50.64
C PHE A 91 83.41 -39.58 -49.91
N ARG A 92 82.24 -39.73 -49.26
CA ARG A 92 81.50 -38.63 -48.61
C ARG A 92 81.77 -38.47 -47.10
N GLY A 93 82.68 -39.26 -46.54
CA GLY A 93 83.09 -39.15 -45.12
C GLY A 93 82.00 -39.56 -44.12
N GLY A 94 80.98 -40.31 -44.56
CA GLY A 94 79.86 -40.76 -43.72
C GLY A 94 78.91 -41.70 -44.47
N PRO A 95 78.07 -42.48 -43.76
CA PRO A 95 77.11 -43.40 -44.39
C PRO A 95 76.02 -42.61 -45.12
N VAL A 96 75.80 -42.98 -46.40
CA VAL A 96 74.70 -42.47 -47.23
C VAL A 96 73.77 -43.63 -47.57
N ILE A 97 72.56 -43.59 -47.03
CA ILE A 97 71.49 -44.56 -47.31
C ILE A 97 70.58 -43.93 -48.36
N SER A 98 70.37 -44.63 -49.48
CA SER A 98 69.53 -44.15 -50.58
C SER A 98 68.05 -44.44 -50.35
N GLU A 99 67.74 -45.52 -49.62
CA GLU A 99 66.38 -45.93 -49.27
C GLU A 99 66.35 -46.72 -47.96
N LEU A 100 65.38 -46.40 -47.10
CA LEU A 100 65.08 -47.12 -45.86
C LEU A 100 63.57 -47.39 -45.81
N ARG A 101 63.15 -48.66 -45.92
CA ARG A 101 61.73 -49.03 -45.89
C ARG A 101 61.44 -50.05 -44.78
N LEU A 102 60.52 -49.72 -43.88
CA LEU A 102 60.04 -50.56 -42.79
C LEU A 102 58.53 -50.83 -42.95
N VAL A 103 58.15 -52.10 -43.05
CA VAL A 103 56.76 -52.52 -43.27
C VAL A 103 56.27 -53.30 -42.07
N GLY A 104 55.06 -52.96 -41.60
CA GLY A 104 54.37 -53.65 -40.51
C GLY A 104 55.09 -53.61 -39.16
N PRO A 105 55.73 -52.50 -38.72
CA PRO A 105 56.36 -52.50 -37.41
C PRO A 105 55.30 -52.57 -36.29
N VAL A 106 55.48 -53.48 -35.34
CA VAL A 106 54.59 -53.65 -34.19
C VAL A 106 55.35 -53.33 -32.91
N PHE A 107 54.73 -52.54 -32.02
CA PHE A 107 55.25 -52.26 -30.69
C PHE A 107 54.15 -52.46 -29.63
N ARG A 108 54.48 -53.11 -28.52
CA ARG A 108 53.59 -53.28 -27.38
C ARG A 108 54.23 -52.64 -26.15
N ILE A 109 53.62 -51.54 -25.71
CA ILE A 109 54.05 -50.73 -24.58
C ILE A 109 53.12 -51.03 -23.42
N VAL A 110 53.67 -51.55 -22.32
CA VAL A 110 52.90 -51.80 -21.10
C VAL A 110 53.42 -50.88 -20.02
N ARG A 111 52.59 -49.96 -19.54
CA ARG A 111 52.89 -49.14 -18.36
C ARG A 111 52.40 -49.88 -17.12
N LEU A 112 53.33 -50.23 -16.24
CA LEU A 112 53.10 -50.93 -14.99
C LEU A 112 52.55 -49.95 -13.93
N THR A 113 51.98 -50.48 -12.85
CA THR A 113 51.37 -49.69 -11.77
C THR A 113 52.37 -48.83 -11.00
N ASP A 114 53.66 -49.15 -11.06
CA ASP A 114 54.76 -48.34 -10.50
C ASP A 114 55.23 -47.22 -11.46
N GLY A 115 54.58 -47.08 -12.62
CA GLY A 115 54.90 -46.11 -13.65
C GLY A 115 56.03 -46.52 -14.61
N ARG A 116 56.67 -47.67 -14.40
CA ARG A 116 57.71 -48.19 -15.31
C ARG A 116 57.09 -48.85 -16.55
N LEU A 117 57.86 -48.95 -17.62
CA LEU A 117 57.47 -49.63 -18.85
C LEU A 117 58.01 -51.07 -18.86
N ASN A 118 57.41 -51.96 -19.63
CA ASN A 118 57.89 -53.33 -19.86
C ASN A 118 59.31 -53.42 -20.45
N PHE A 119 59.87 -52.31 -20.93
CA PHE A 119 61.24 -52.19 -21.44
C PHE A 119 62.08 -51.14 -20.69
N SER A 120 61.65 -50.66 -19.51
CA SER A 120 62.46 -49.72 -18.72
C SER A 120 63.83 -50.29 -18.33
N ASP A 121 63.95 -51.61 -18.19
CA ASP A 121 65.24 -52.26 -17.93
C ASP A 121 66.29 -51.99 -19.04
N LEU A 122 65.85 -51.97 -20.30
CA LEU A 122 66.72 -51.61 -21.43
C LEU A 122 67.10 -50.14 -21.44
N ILE A 123 66.17 -49.25 -21.06
CA ILE A 123 66.44 -47.81 -20.98
C ILE A 123 67.45 -47.53 -19.87
N ASP A 124 67.26 -48.12 -18.70
CA ASP A 124 68.15 -47.91 -17.54
C ASP A 124 69.57 -48.39 -17.85
N GLU A 125 69.71 -49.54 -18.51
CA GLU A 125 71.01 -50.06 -18.97
C GLU A 125 71.66 -49.14 -20.02
N PHE A 126 70.87 -48.59 -20.95
CA PHE A 126 71.37 -47.68 -21.97
C PHE A 126 71.84 -46.34 -21.37
N ILE A 127 71.08 -45.75 -20.44
CA ILE A 127 71.42 -44.49 -19.75
C ILE A 127 72.65 -44.66 -18.86
N ALA A 128 72.87 -45.84 -18.28
CA ALA A 128 74.06 -46.13 -17.47
C ALA A 128 75.38 -46.13 -18.28
N ARG A 129 75.32 -46.08 -19.62
CA ARG A 129 76.52 -45.98 -20.47
C ARG A 129 77.08 -44.55 -20.42
N PRO A 130 78.40 -44.36 -20.26
CA PRO A 130 79.01 -43.03 -20.24
C PRO A 130 78.79 -42.30 -21.57
N ALA A 131 78.50 -41.00 -21.51
CA ALA A 131 78.35 -40.16 -22.70
C ALA A 131 79.68 -40.10 -23.48
N SER A 132 79.63 -40.24 -24.81
CA SER A 132 80.81 -40.08 -25.67
C SER A 132 81.01 -38.60 -26.02
N ASP A 133 82.23 -38.08 -25.84
CA ASP A 133 82.64 -36.75 -26.28
C ASP A 133 82.98 -36.67 -27.79
N ASP A 134 82.77 -37.75 -28.53
CA ASP A 134 83.05 -37.80 -29.96
C ASP A 134 82.06 -36.93 -30.77
N PRO A 135 82.55 -36.15 -31.76
CA PRO A 135 81.68 -35.35 -32.62
C PRO A 135 80.68 -36.24 -33.36
N THR A 136 79.45 -35.73 -33.52
CA THR A 136 78.39 -36.47 -34.20
C THR A 136 78.80 -36.78 -35.63
N PRO A 137 78.82 -38.06 -36.06
CA PRO A 137 79.24 -38.41 -37.40
C PRO A 137 78.28 -37.82 -38.44
N ALA A 138 78.83 -37.34 -39.56
CA ALA A 138 78.05 -36.84 -40.68
C ALA A 138 77.30 -38.00 -41.38
N PHE A 139 76.03 -37.82 -41.72
CA PHE A 139 75.23 -38.86 -42.37
C PHE A 139 74.18 -38.27 -43.34
N SER A 140 73.66 -39.12 -44.22
CA SER A 140 72.50 -38.82 -45.06
C SER A 140 71.66 -40.08 -45.23
N VAL A 141 70.36 -39.99 -44.95
CA VAL A 141 69.40 -41.07 -45.18
C VAL A 141 68.29 -40.51 -46.04
N ASN A 142 68.07 -41.12 -47.20
CA ASN A 142 67.08 -40.71 -48.18
C ASN A 142 65.94 -41.74 -48.23
N ASN A 143 64.77 -41.27 -48.68
CA ASN A 143 63.57 -42.06 -48.91
C ASN A 143 63.23 -43.00 -47.73
N ILE A 144 62.99 -42.41 -46.55
CA ILE A 144 62.59 -43.14 -45.36
C ILE A 144 61.08 -43.35 -45.39
N GLN A 145 60.65 -44.61 -45.40
CA GLN A 145 59.24 -44.99 -45.43
C GLN A 145 58.95 -46.03 -44.34
N ILE A 146 57.98 -45.74 -43.50
CA ILE A 146 57.38 -46.68 -42.55
C ILE A 146 55.92 -46.82 -42.94
N SER A 147 55.40 -48.05 -43.04
CA SER A 147 54.02 -48.30 -43.45
C SER A 147 53.36 -49.44 -42.67
N GLY A 148 52.06 -49.31 -42.41
CA GLY A 148 51.26 -50.34 -41.75
C GLY A 148 51.67 -50.65 -40.32
N GLY A 149 52.26 -49.68 -39.60
CA GLY A 149 52.70 -49.91 -38.23
C GLY A 149 51.56 -49.97 -37.21
N LYS A 150 51.82 -50.64 -36.09
CA LYS A 150 50.87 -50.84 -34.99
C LYS A 150 51.56 -50.63 -33.64
N ILE A 151 50.95 -49.85 -32.76
CA ILE A 151 51.39 -49.64 -31.37
C ILE A 151 50.22 -49.97 -30.45
N GLU A 152 50.40 -50.93 -29.55
CA GLU A 152 49.46 -51.25 -28.48
C GLU A 152 50.00 -50.67 -27.17
N LEU A 153 49.24 -49.78 -26.54
CA LEU A 153 49.54 -49.23 -25.22
C LEU A 153 48.57 -49.82 -24.19
N ASP A 154 49.10 -50.59 -23.23
CA ASP A 154 48.38 -51.12 -22.07
C ASP A 154 48.82 -50.32 -20.83
N ASP A 155 48.08 -49.27 -20.49
CA ASP A 155 48.34 -48.46 -19.30
C ASP A 155 47.61 -49.04 -18.09
N ARG A 156 48.31 -49.89 -17.35
CA ARG A 156 47.75 -50.55 -16.16
C ARG A 156 47.65 -49.62 -14.96
N ALA A 157 48.34 -48.48 -14.97
CA ALA A 157 48.24 -47.49 -13.91
C ALA A 157 46.91 -46.74 -13.99
N LEU A 158 46.40 -46.50 -15.21
CA LEU A 158 45.11 -45.86 -15.47
C LEU A 158 43.99 -46.85 -15.84
N ALA A 159 44.32 -48.13 -16.00
CA ALA A 159 43.43 -49.17 -16.52
C ALA A 159 42.89 -48.88 -17.93
N GLU A 160 43.65 -48.16 -18.73
CA GLU A 160 43.32 -47.74 -20.09
C GLU A 160 44.11 -48.52 -21.14
N LYS A 161 43.51 -48.70 -22.32
CA LYS A 161 44.14 -49.38 -23.46
C LYS A 161 43.95 -48.57 -24.72
N HIS A 162 45.07 -48.27 -25.39
CA HIS A 162 45.07 -47.55 -26.66
C HIS A 162 45.69 -48.39 -27.77
N LEU A 163 45.08 -48.32 -28.95
CA LEU A 163 45.56 -48.91 -30.17
C LEU A 163 45.86 -47.81 -31.19
N ILE A 164 47.12 -47.66 -31.55
CA ILE A 164 47.55 -46.84 -32.68
C ILE A 164 47.81 -47.80 -33.84
N SER A 165 47.05 -47.68 -34.92
CA SER A 165 47.13 -48.54 -36.10
C SER A 165 47.37 -47.72 -37.36
N ASP A 166 47.68 -48.38 -38.47
CA ASP A 166 47.95 -47.75 -39.76
C ASP A 166 49.03 -46.65 -39.67
N VAL A 167 50.05 -46.86 -38.83
CA VAL A 167 51.15 -45.91 -38.66
C VAL A 167 51.98 -45.86 -39.94
N ASN A 168 51.91 -44.74 -40.63
CA ASN A 168 52.70 -44.45 -41.81
C ASN A 168 53.58 -43.21 -41.55
N ILE A 169 54.86 -43.31 -41.88
CA ILE A 169 55.83 -42.20 -41.84
C ILE A 169 56.49 -42.13 -43.21
N ALA A 170 56.50 -40.95 -43.82
CA ALA A 170 57.25 -40.68 -45.04
C ALA A 170 58.16 -39.47 -44.78
N LEU A 171 59.47 -39.67 -44.94
CA LEU A 171 60.48 -38.63 -44.80
C LEU A 171 61.41 -38.66 -46.03
N PRO A 172 61.36 -37.65 -46.92
CA PRO A 172 62.10 -37.66 -48.18
C PRO A 172 63.61 -37.80 -48.01
N PHE A 173 64.18 -37.09 -47.03
CA PHE A 173 65.57 -37.25 -46.62
C PHE A 173 65.81 -36.63 -45.25
N ILE A 174 66.91 -37.01 -44.60
CA ILE A 174 67.48 -36.38 -43.40
C ILE A 174 69.00 -36.40 -43.52
N SER A 175 69.66 -35.26 -43.36
CA SER A 175 71.11 -35.19 -43.51
C SER A 175 71.76 -34.11 -42.65
N SER A 176 72.85 -34.47 -41.98
CA SER A 176 73.72 -33.56 -41.24
C SER A 176 74.89 -33.01 -42.09
N LEU A 177 74.90 -33.25 -43.40
CA LEU A 177 75.93 -32.74 -44.31
C LEU A 177 75.79 -31.22 -44.47
N PRO A 178 76.89 -30.41 -44.41
CA PRO A 178 76.83 -28.95 -44.46
C PRO A 178 76.09 -28.35 -45.68
N THR A 179 76.02 -29.07 -46.81
CA THR A 179 75.30 -28.64 -48.01
C THR A 179 73.78 -28.82 -47.94
N ALA A 180 73.28 -29.58 -46.96
CA ALA A 180 71.89 -29.99 -46.84
C ALA A 180 71.21 -29.50 -45.54
N THR A 181 71.96 -28.91 -44.61
CA THR A 181 71.45 -28.47 -43.30
C THR A 181 70.43 -27.34 -43.38
N GLU A 182 70.49 -26.49 -44.41
CA GLU A 182 69.58 -25.36 -44.63
C GLU A 182 68.35 -25.70 -45.49
N ILE A 183 68.23 -26.95 -45.97
CA ILE A 183 67.09 -27.40 -46.79
C ILE A 183 65.95 -27.84 -45.87
N PHE A 184 64.73 -27.42 -46.19
CA PHE A 184 63.56 -27.93 -45.50
C PHE A 184 63.27 -29.38 -45.86
N VAL A 185 63.16 -30.22 -44.83
CA VAL A 185 62.63 -31.58 -44.95
C VAL A 185 61.13 -31.56 -44.66
N GLU A 186 60.36 -32.31 -45.44
CA GLU A 186 58.89 -32.37 -45.33
C GLU A 186 58.44 -33.74 -44.80
N PRO A 187 58.46 -33.97 -43.48
CA PRO A 187 57.92 -35.20 -42.89
C PRO A 187 56.40 -35.26 -43.03
N ALA A 188 55.88 -36.43 -43.39
CA ALA A 188 54.46 -36.76 -43.30
C ALA A 188 54.28 -37.96 -42.37
N PHE A 189 53.27 -37.88 -41.50
CA PHE A 189 52.86 -38.95 -40.61
C PHE A 189 51.34 -39.11 -40.66
N SER A 190 50.86 -40.34 -40.65
CA SER A 190 49.44 -40.64 -40.46
C SER A 190 49.27 -41.86 -39.57
N ALA A 191 48.22 -41.88 -38.74
CA ALA A 191 47.84 -43.05 -37.95
C ALA A 191 46.35 -43.01 -37.63
N SER A 192 45.79 -44.13 -37.16
CA SER A 192 44.48 -44.20 -36.52
C SER A 192 44.67 -44.53 -35.03
N ILE A 193 44.30 -43.60 -34.15
CA ILE A 193 44.39 -43.74 -32.69
C ILE A 193 43.00 -44.08 -32.14
N ASP A 194 42.83 -45.31 -31.67
CA ASP A 194 41.55 -45.84 -31.17
C ASP A 194 40.38 -45.73 -32.17
N GLY A 195 40.69 -45.78 -33.48
CA GLY A 195 39.75 -45.56 -34.58
C GLY A 195 39.73 -44.12 -35.10
N SER A 196 40.31 -43.16 -34.37
CA SER A 196 40.31 -41.72 -34.69
C SER A 196 41.49 -41.38 -35.64
N PRO A 197 41.26 -40.87 -36.85
CA PRO A 197 42.34 -40.49 -37.77
C PRO A 197 43.19 -39.33 -37.25
N LEU A 198 44.51 -39.47 -37.41
CA LEU A 198 45.51 -38.44 -37.16
C LEU A 198 46.39 -38.29 -38.41
N VAL A 199 46.53 -37.06 -38.91
CA VAL A 199 47.47 -36.69 -39.97
C VAL A 199 48.35 -35.55 -39.49
N VAL A 200 49.67 -35.71 -39.64
CA VAL A 200 50.66 -34.68 -39.35
C VAL A 200 51.46 -34.42 -40.63
N GLN A 201 51.50 -33.17 -41.06
CA GLN A 201 52.38 -32.74 -42.14
C GLN A 201 53.34 -31.70 -41.58
N GLY A 202 54.62 -31.83 -41.87
CA GLY A 202 55.62 -30.94 -41.32
C GLY A 202 56.57 -30.40 -42.37
N LYS A 203 57.26 -29.34 -42.00
CA LYS A 203 58.36 -28.75 -42.75
C LYS A 203 59.42 -28.25 -41.76
N SER A 204 60.64 -28.78 -41.80
CA SER A 204 61.64 -28.52 -40.75
C SER A 204 63.06 -28.35 -41.30
N LYS A 205 63.90 -27.55 -40.62
CA LYS A 205 65.37 -27.48 -40.79
C LYS A 205 66.07 -28.00 -39.53
N PRO A 206 66.14 -29.33 -39.31
CA PRO A 206 66.56 -29.90 -38.03
C PRO A 206 68.06 -29.72 -37.70
N PHE A 207 68.91 -29.43 -38.70
CA PHE A 207 70.36 -29.26 -38.52
C PHE A 207 70.88 -27.87 -38.93
N ALA A 208 70.00 -26.92 -39.26
CA ALA A 208 70.38 -25.55 -39.55
C ALA A 208 70.85 -24.82 -38.27
N THR A 209 71.59 -23.72 -38.45
CA THR A 209 72.01 -22.87 -37.31
C THR A 209 70.81 -22.16 -36.67
N SER A 210 69.80 -21.83 -37.48
CA SER A 210 68.50 -21.33 -37.03
C SER A 210 67.47 -22.43 -37.24
N LEU A 211 66.98 -23.01 -36.15
CA LEU A 211 65.97 -24.06 -36.25
C LEU A 211 64.63 -23.43 -36.60
N GLU A 212 64.00 -23.97 -37.63
CA GLU A 212 62.68 -23.55 -38.10
C GLU A 212 61.87 -24.80 -38.37
N SER A 213 60.65 -24.87 -37.84
CA SER A 213 59.76 -26.03 -37.99
C SER A 213 58.31 -25.60 -38.03
N GLU A 214 57.58 -26.06 -39.04
CA GLU A 214 56.14 -25.92 -39.17
C GLU A 214 55.52 -27.31 -39.08
N LEU A 215 54.42 -27.46 -38.34
CA LEU A 215 53.65 -28.70 -38.24
C LEU A 215 52.16 -28.38 -38.38
N ALA A 216 51.50 -29.00 -39.35
CA ALA A 216 50.05 -29.05 -39.47
C ALA A 216 49.54 -30.38 -38.90
N LEU A 217 48.65 -30.30 -37.91
CA LEU A 217 48.06 -31.42 -37.18
C LEU A 217 46.56 -31.45 -37.47
N ASP A 218 46.09 -32.50 -38.15
CA ASP A 218 44.67 -32.77 -38.38
C ASP A 218 44.25 -34.00 -37.54
N LEU A 219 43.34 -33.77 -36.59
CA LEU A 219 42.72 -34.78 -35.74
C LEU A 219 41.22 -34.83 -36.04
N ARG A 220 40.67 -36.04 -36.21
CA ARG A 220 39.23 -36.24 -36.42
C ARG A 220 38.68 -37.25 -35.43
N ASP A 221 37.52 -36.92 -34.86
CA ASP A 221 36.70 -37.82 -34.04
C ASP A 221 37.42 -38.40 -32.80
N VAL A 222 38.26 -37.58 -32.15
CA VAL A 222 38.99 -38.01 -30.94
C VAL A 222 38.04 -38.06 -29.75
N GLN A 223 37.80 -39.26 -29.22
CA GLN A 223 36.89 -39.50 -28.10
C GLN A 223 37.50 -39.07 -26.76
N LEU A 224 37.20 -37.85 -26.29
CA LEU A 224 37.81 -37.21 -25.12
C LEU A 224 37.68 -38.01 -23.82
N ALA A 225 36.59 -38.76 -23.65
CA ALA A 225 36.36 -39.59 -22.47
C ALA A 225 37.47 -40.64 -22.23
N LYS A 226 38.12 -41.13 -23.29
CA LYS A 226 39.24 -42.09 -23.21
C LYS A 226 40.57 -41.46 -22.77
N TYR A 227 40.70 -40.15 -22.89
CA TYR A 227 41.97 -39.44 -22.70
C TYR A 227 41.95 -38.51 -21.50
N ILE A 228 40.80 -38.31 -20.85
CA ILE A 228 40.66 -37.33 -19.76
C ILE A 228 41.54 -37.67 -18.56
N ASP A 229 41.77 -38.96 -18.28
CA ASP A 229 42.60 -39.44 -17.17
C ASP A 229 44.11 -39.18 -17.39
N TYR A 230 44.51 -38.85 -18.62
CA TYR A 230 45.86 -38.39 -18.95
C TYR A 230 46.05 -36.88 -18.71
N SER A 231 45.01 -36.16 -18.28
CA SER A 231 45.11 -34.75 -17.93
C SER A 231 46.15 -34.53 -16.81
N PRO A 232 47.07 -33.56 -16.95
CA PRO A 232 48.01 -33.22 -15.87
C PRO A 232 47.31 -32.55 -14.68
N VAL A 233 46.03 -32.18 -14.83
CA VAL A 233 45.16 -31.65 -13.77
C VAL A 233 44.13 -32.70 -13.41
N ARG A 234 43.99 -33.01 -12.12
CA ARG A 234 42.86 -33.81 -11.66
C ARG A 234 41.61 -32.94 -11.72
N LEU A 235 40.70 -33.28 -12.63
CA LEU A 235 39.45 -32.57 -12.78
C LEU A 235 38.41 -33.25 -11.87
N PRO A 236 37.71 -32.52 -10.98
CA PRO A 236 36.68 -33.09 -10.09
C PRO A 236 35.35 -33.35 -10.83
N VAL A 237 35.42 -33.80 -12.09
CA VAL A 237 34.29 -34.00 -12.99
C VAL A 237 34.49 -35.30 -13.77
N GLN A 238 33.38 -35.86 -14.27
CA GLN A 238 33.35 -37.03 -15.12
C GLN A 238 32.95 -36.59 -16.53
N VAL A 239 33.84 -36.78 -17.51
CA VAL A 239 33.53 -36.54 -18.93
C VAL A 239 32.92 -37.82 -19.50
N VAL A 240 31.60 -37.81 -19.72
CA VAL A 240 30.83 -38.97 -20.20
C VAL A 240 31.00 -39.13 -21.71
N SER A 241 30.97 -38.02 -22.44
CA SER A 241 31.16 -38.00 -23.90
C SER A 241 31.75 -36.68 -24.38
N GLY A 242 32.31 -36.70 -25.59
CA GLY A 242 32.84 -35.55 -26.30
C GLY A 242 33.76 -35.99 -27.43
N ALA A 243 33.46 -35.60 -28.67
CA ALA A 243 34.27 -35.91 -29.85
C ALA A 243 35.01 -34.65 -30.33
N LEU A 244 36.34 -34.69 -30.35
CA LEU A 244 37.20 -33.57 -30.75
C LEU A 244 37.67 -33.74 -32.20
N ASP A 245 37.42 -32.70 -33.00
CA ASP A 245 38.15 -32.45 -34.24
C ASP A 245 39.09 -31.26 -34.04
N SER A 246 40.26 -31.31 -34.69
CA SER A 246 41.22 -30.22 -34.63
C SER A 246 41.99 -30.07 -35.93
N ASP A 247 42.24 -28.83 -36.32
CA ASP A 247 43.14 -28.45 -37.41
C ASP A 247 44.08 -27.39 -36.86
N LEU A 248 45.29 -27.79 -36.46
CA LEU A 248 46.27 -26.93 -35.80
C LEU A 248 47.50 -26.73 -36.66
N LYS A 249 48.05 -25.53 -36.62
CA LYS A 249 49.34 -25.18 -37.20
C LYS A 249 50.26 -24.68 -36.10
N LEU A 250 51.35 -25.40 -35.91
CA LEU A 250 52.44 -25.06 -35.02
C LEU A 250 53.59 -24.48 -35.84
N HIS A 251 54.13 -23.36 -35.42
CA HIS A 251 55.31 -22.72 -36.00
C HIS A 251 56.33 -22.46 -34.91
N PHE A 252 57.48 -23.12 -35.00
CA PHE A 252 58.58 -23.00 -34.06
C PHE A 252 59.79 -22.40 -34.75
N GLN A 253 60.37 -21.37 -34.13
CA GLN A 253 61.61 -20.75 -34.61
C GLN A 253 62.57 -20.53 -33.44
N ARG A 254 63.85 -20.83 -33.66
CA ARG A 254 64.94 -20.55 -32.71
C ARG A 254 66.13 -19.97 -33.45
N HIS A 255 66.44 -18.71 -33.16
CA HIS A 255 67.62 -18.03 -33.68
C HIS A 255 68.82 -18.25 -32.75
N GLY A 256 69.85 -18.98 -33.21
CA GLY A 256 71.12 -19.14 -32.51
C GLY A 256 70.98 -19.49 -31.01
N SER A 257 71.62 -18.70 -30.15
CA SER A 257 71.88 -19.04 -28.73
C SER A 257 70.95 -18.39 -27.69
N GLY A 258 69.66 -18.16 -27.93
CA GLY A 258 68.82 -17.79 -26.76
C GLY A 258 67.32 -17.59 -26.87
N HIS A 259 66.73 -17.26 -28.02
CA HIS A 259 65.29 -16.94 -28.06
C HIS A 259 64.56 -17.90 -28.99
N SER A 260 63.58 -18.60 -28.41
CA SER A 260 62.67 -19.49 -29.13
C SER A 260 61.30 -18.84 -29.17
N ALA A 261 60.66 -18.84 -30.32
CA ALA A 261 59.28 -18.43 -30.51
C ALA A 261 58.44 -19.65 -30.89
N LEU A 262 57.23 -19.73 -30.34
CA LEU A 262 56.27 -20.79 -30.65
C LEU A 262 54.93 -20.13 -30.93
N ALA A 263 54.45 -20.22 -32.16
CA ALA A 263 53.12 -19.79 -32.53
C ALA A 263 52.24 -21.00 -32.81
N LEU A 264 51.05 -21.04 -32.21
CA LEU A 264 50.01 -22.03 -32.44
C LEU A 264 48.76 -21.32 -32.94
N SER A 265 48.16 -21.83 -34.01
CA SER A 265 46.92 -21.30 -34.61
C SER A 265 46.06 -22.43 -35.13
N GLY A 266 44.76 -22.18 -35.37
CA GLY A 266 43.87 -23.19 -35.96
C GLY A 266 42.52 -23.30 -35.27
N SER A 267 41.84 -24.42 -35.46
CA SER A 267 40.50 -24.65 -34.93
C SER A 267 40.41 -25.91 -34.06
N PHE A 268 39.53 -25.82 -33.06
CA PHE A 268 39.10 -26.94 -32.23
C PHE A 268 37.58 -27.01 -32.28
N VAL A 269 37.02 -28.18 -32.56
CA VAL A 269 35.58 -28.41 -32.53
C VAL A 269 35.30 -29.62 -31.66
N ILE A 270 34.53 -29.43 -30.59
CA ILE A 270 34.09 -30.51 -29.71
C ILE A 270 32.59 -30.69 -29.89
N ARG A 271 32.15 -31.90 -30.21
CA ARG A 271 30.74 -32.27 -30.36
C ARG A 271 30.26 -33.13 -29.19
N ASP A 272 28.96 -33.04 -28.92
CA ASP A 272 28.22 -33.95 -28.03
C ASP A 272 28.88 -34.13 -26.65
N VAL A 273 29.19 -33.01 -26.01
CA VAL A 273 29.82 -32.97 -24.69
C VAL A 273 28.77 -33.22 -23.63
N ASP A 274 29.04 -34.19 -22.75
CA ASP A 274 28.29 -34.44 -21.51
C ASP A 274 29.27 -34.57 -20.35
N VAL A 275 29.14 -33.69 -19.36
CA VAL A 275 29.98 -33.61 -18.18
C VAL A 275 29.12 -33.67 -16.93
N LYS A 276 29.50 -34.56 -16.03
CA LYS A 276 28.89 -34.75 -14.72
C LYS A 276 29.87 -34.39 -13.61
N ASP A 277 29.35 -34.09 -12.43
CA ASP A 277 30.21 -33.95 -11.26
C ASP A 277 30.72 -35.31 -10.77
N SER A 278 31.62 -35.29 -9.78
CA SER A 278 32.17 -36.50 -9.17
C SER A 278 31.13 -37.40 -8.50
N ALA A 279 29.94 -36.88 -8.16
CA ALA A 279 28.83 -37.61 -7.59
C ALA A 279 27.84 -38.14 -8.66
N GLY A 280 28.10 -37.86 -9.94
CA GLY A 280 27.27 -38.26 -11.08
C GLY A 280 26.11 -37.32 -11.41
N ALA A 281 26.01 -36.15 -10.77
CA ALA A 281 24.99 -35.16 -11.11
C ALA A 281 25.36 -34.40 -12.40
N PRO A 282 24.39 -34.01 -13.23
CA PRO A 282 24.65 -33.23 -14.45
C PRO A 282 25.33 -31.88 -14.12
N LEU A 283 26.38 -31.53 -14.88
CA LEU A 283 27.09 -30.25 -14.73
C LEU A 283 26.96 -29.40 -16.00
N LEU A 284 27.32 -29.95 -17.14
CA LEU A 284 27.30 -29.27 -18.44
C LEU A 284 27.03 -30.28 -19.55
N SER A 285 26.11 -29.95 -20.46
CA SER A 285 26.07 -30.57 -21.77
C SER A 285 26.04 -29.51 -22.87
N LEU A 286 26.54 -29.82 -24.06
CA LEU A 286 26.45 -28.94 -25.23
C LEU A 286 26.55 -29.76 -26.51
N LYS A 287 25.94 -29.28 -27.59
CA LYS A 287 25.99 -29.96 -28.89
C LYS A 287 27.31 -29.72 -29.60
N ARG A 288 27.80 -28.48 -29.55
CA ARG A 288 29.01 -28.08 -30.26
C ARG A 288 29.70 -26.91 -29.57
N LEU A 289 31.00 -27.06 -29.32
CA LEU A 289 31.92 -25.99 -28.95
C LEU A 289 32.93 -25.85 -30.08
N GLU A 290 33.03 -24.67 -30.68
CA GLU A 290 34.06 -24.37 -31.68
C GLU A 290 34.90 -23.19 -31.21
N VAL A 291 36.22 -23.36 -31.25
CA VAL A 291 37.22 -22.35 -30.89
C VAL A 291 38.13 -22.16 -32.09
N LEU A 292 38.15 -20.95 -32.62
CA LEU A 292 39.10 -20.51 -33.64
C LEU A 292 40.19 -19.69 -32.95
N ALA A 293 41.37 -20.28 -32.83
CA ALA A 293 42.55 -19.64 -32.30
C ALA A 293 43.24 -18.84 -33.40
N GLY A 294 43.52 -17.55 -33.12
CA GLY A 294 44.36 -16.70 -33.95
C GLY A 294 45.82 -17.07 -33.72
N THR A 295 46.59 -16.20 -33.08
CA THR A 295 47.97 -16.51 -32.67
C THR A 295 48.03 -16.75 -31.16
N LEU A 296 48.37 -17.98 -30.78
CA LEU A 296 48.74 -18.35 -29.41
C LEU A 296 50.26 -18.45 -29.33
N ASP A 297 50.86 -17.66 -28.44
CA ASP A 297 52.30 -17.69 -28.14
C ASP A 297 52.50 -18.05 -26.66
N PRO A 298 52.55 -19.35 -26.32
CA PRO A 298 52.73 -19.81 -24.95
C PRO A 298 54.07 -19.40 -24.34
N LEU A 299 55.11 -19.21 -25.16
CA LEU A 299 56.44 -18.80 -24.70
C LEU A 299 56.50 -17.29 -24.40
N GLY A 300 55.78 -16.47 -25.18
CA GLY A 300 55.67 -15.03 -25.00
C GLY A 300 54.50 -14.57 -24.13
N GLY A 301 53.62 -15.47 -23.69
CA GLY A 301 52.48 -15.16 -22.83
C GLY A 301 51.32 -14.43 -23.51
N LYS A 302 51.16 -14.58 -24.84
CA LYS A 302 50.12 -13.90 -25.62
C LYS A 302 49.11 -14.91 -26.17
N TYR A 303 47.83 -14.67 -25.95
CA TYR A 303 46.76 -15.60 -26.35
C TYR A 303 45.64 -14.85 -27.09
N ALA A 304 45.64 -14.94 -28.43
CA ALA A 304 44.56 -14.37 -29.24
C ALA A 304 43.59 -15.46 -29.71
N ILE A 305 42.32 -15.33 -29.29
CA ILE A 305 41.21 -16.17 -29.75
C ILE A 305 40.33 -15.32 -30.67
N ASP A 306 40.18 -15.75 -31.92
CA ASP A 306 39.39 -15.01 -32.90
C ASP A 306 37.90 -15.23 -32.66
N ARG A 307 37.50 -16.47 -32.37
CA ARG A 307 36.09 -16.82 -32.16
C ARG A 307 35.88 -17.99 -31.21
N VAL A 308 34.87 -17.89 -30.35
CA VAL A 308 34.30 -19.00 -29.57
C VAL A 308 32.81 -19.11 -29.86
N THR A 309 32.33 -20.26 -30.28
CA THR A 309 30.89 -20.52 -30.51
C THR A 309 30.43 -21.73 -29.73
N VAL A 310 29.35 -21.59 -28.98
CA VAL A 310 28.75 -22.66 -28.17
C VAL A 310 27.30 -22.86 -28.57
N ASP A 311 26.95 -24.05 -29.05
CA ASP A 311 25.59 -24.41 -29.44
C ASP A 311 24.90 -25.26 -28.38
N SER A 312 23.72 -24.79 -27.98
CA SER A 312 22.77 -25.43 -27.08
C SER A 312 23.40 -25.89 -25.75
N PRO A 313 24.17 -25.03 -25.03
CA PRO A 313 24.71 -25.43 -23.73
C PRO A 313 23.60 -25.55 -22.68
N ASP A 314 23.54 -26.65 -21.93
CA ASP A 314 22.72 -26.81 -20.72
C ASP A 314 23.63 -26.80 -19.49
N ILE A 315 23.54 -25.73 -18.70
CA ILE A 315 24.46 -25.44 -17.58
C ILE A 315 23.71 -25.62 -16.25
N HIS A 316 24.21 -26.50 -15.39
CA HIS A 316 23.66 -26.71 -14.05
C HIS A 316 24.47 -25.91 -13.01
N ALA A 317 23.88 -24.83 -12.50
CA ALA A 317 24.47 -23.99 -11.48
C ALA A 317 23.76 -24.18 -10.13
N ARG A 318 24.53 -24.46 -9.08
CA ARG A 318 24.01 -24.70 -7.73
C ARG A 318 24.70 -23.79 -6.72
N VAL A 319 23.91 -23.11 -5.88
CA VAL A 319 24.39 -22.41 -4.69
C VAL A 319 24.19 -23.31 -3.48
N SER A 320 25.27 -23.62 -2.77
CA SER A 320 25.23 -24.43 -1.55
C SER A 320 24.62 -23.66 -0.37
N ARG A 321 24.29 -24.37 0.71
CA ARG A 321 23.89 -23.78 2.00
C ARG A 321 24.92 -22.80 2.59
N GLN A 322 26.18 -22.87 2.17
CA GLN A 322 27.26 -21.97 2.60
C GLN A 322 27.45 -20.79 1.64
N GLY A 323 26.59 -20.67 0.62
CA GLY A 323 26.66 -19.62 -0.38
C GLY A 323 27.76 -19.78 -1.43
N ALA A 324 28.29 -21.00 -1.58
CA ALA A 324 29.29 -21.32 -2.59
C ALA A 324 28.62 -21.80 -3.89
N ILE A 325 29.11 -21.34 -5.04
CA ILE A 325 28.64 -21.81 -6.35
C ILE A 325 29.49 -23.03 -6.74
N ASN A 326 28.84 -24.15 -7.10
CA ASN A 326 29.51 -25.40 -7.49
C ASN A 326 30.63 -25.19 -8.53
N TRP A 327 30.37 -24.39 -9.57
CA TRP A 327 31.33 -24.04 -10.62
C TRP A 327 32.60 -23.35 -10.09
N ILE A 328 32.50 -22.53 -9.03
CA ILE A 328 33.66 -21.85 -8.46
C ILE A 328 34.42 -22.81 -7.53
N GLU A 329 33.68 -23.61 -6.76
CA GLU A 329 34.22 -24.56 -5.80
C GLU A 329 35.15 -25.59 -6.49
N PHE A 330 34.71 -26.15 -7.62
CA PHE A 330 35.46 -27.16 -8.37
C PHE A 330 36.87 -26.70 -8.75
N PHE A 331 37.04 -25.46 -9.23
CA PHE A 331 38.35 -24.96 -9.64
C PHE A 331 39.16 -24.40 -8.46
N SER A 332 38.50 -23.84 -7.44
CA SER A 332 39.19 -23.22 -6.31
C SER A 332 39.99 -24.20 -5.44
N GLN A 333 39.50 -25.43 -5.26
CA GLN A 333 40.19 -26.46 -4.45
C GLN A 333 41.48 -26.95 -5.12
N GLU A 334 41.45 -27.16 -6.44
CA GLU A 334 42.61 -27.62 -7.21
C GLU A 334 43.66 -26.51 -7.38
N LEU A 335 43.22 -25.26 -7.61
CA LEU A 335 44.11 -24.09 -7.64
C LEU A 335 44.81 -23.89 -6.29
N ALA A 336 44.09 -24.02 -5.17
CA ALA A 336 44.69 -23.94 -3.83
C ALA A 336 45.71 -25.05 -3.56
N ALA A 337 45.43 -26.29 -4.00
CA ALA A 337 46.35 -27.41 -3.86
C ALA A 337 47.65 -27.21 -4.67
N ARG A 338 47.55 -26.65 -5.89
CA ARG A 338 48.71 -26.36 -6.76
C ARG A 338 49.57 -25.19 -6.27
N SER A 339 48.94 -24.12 -5.78
CA SER A 339 49.67 -22.97 -5.22
C SER A 339 50.49 -23.33 -3.98
N ALA A 340 50.11 -24.37 -3.24
CA ALA A 340 50.89 -24.85 -2.10
C ALA A 340 52.14 -25.66 -2.49
N SER A 341 52.23 -26.15 -3.73
CA SER A 341 53.27 -27.10 -4.17
C SER A 341 54.30 -26.54 -5.17
N VAL A 342 54.17 -25.29 -5.63
CA VAL A 342 55.05 -24.70 -6.65
C VAL A 342 55.74 -23.44 -6.09
N PRO A 343 57.09 -23.35 -6.10
CA PRO A 343 57.80 -22.13 -5.74
C PRO A 343 57.43 -20.97 -6.67
N GLU A 344 57.34 -19.77 -6.12
CA GLU A 344 56.93 -18.53 -6.79
C GLU A 344 57.96 -18.13 -7.88
N ALA A 345 57.83 -18.72 -9.08
CA ALA A 345 58.59 -18.32 -10.25
C ALA A 345 58.03 -16.98 -10.79
N LYS A 346 58.92 -16.10 -11.27
CA LYS A 346 58.51 -14.83 -11.92
C LYS A 346 57.61 -15.13 -13.12
N ALA A 347 56.31 -14.90 -12.96
CA ALA A 347 55.32 -15.11 -14.00
C ALA A 347 55.53 -14.10 -15.16
N VAL A 348 55.59 -14.61 -16.39
CA VAL A 348 55.47 -13.77 -17.59
C VAL A 348 54.05 -13.17 -17.59
N PRO A 349 53.90 -11.84 -17.73
CA PRO A 349 52.57 -11.23 -17.77
C PRO A 349 51.77 -11.78 -18.95
N VAL A 350 50.57 -12.28 -18.66
CA VAL A 350 49.70 -12.90 -19.66
C VAL A 350 48.81 -11.83 -20.30
N GLU A 351 48.88 -11.70 -21.63
CA GLU A 351 47.98 -10.87 -22.42
C GLU A 351 47.03 -11.77 -23.23
N TRP A 352 45.73 -11.46 -23.22
CA TRP A 352 44.74 -12.22 -23.99
C TRP A 352 43.70 -11.32 -24.64
N SER A 353 43.18 -11.77 -25.78
CA SER A 353 42.09 -11.12 -26.51
C SER A 353 41.11 -12.13 -27.09
N LEU A 354 39.84 -11.76 -27.12
CA LEU A 354 38.72 -12.51 -27.67
C LEU A 354 38.00 -11.65 -28.70
N GLY A 355 38.10 -12.03 -29.98
CA GLY A 355 37.48 -11.33 -31.10
C GLY A 355 35.95 -11.41 -31.05
N GLU A 356 35.40 -12.63 -31.00
CA GLU A 356 33.97 -12.90 -30.90
C GLU A 356 33.68 -14.09 -29.96
N ALA A 357 32.64 -13.99 -29.13
CA ALA A 357 32.03 -15.14 -28.47
C ALA A 357 30.52 -15.18 -28.75
N ARG A 358 30.01 -16.35 -29.09
CA ARG A 358 28.59 -16.57 -29.38
C ARG A 358 28.05 -17.80 -28.65
N ILE A 359 26.87 -17.66 -28.05
CA ILE A 359 26.07 -18.77 -27.51
C ILE A 359 24.72 -18.76 -28.21
N THR A 360 24.28 -19.94 -28.68
CA THR A 360 22.96 -20.12 -29.31
C THR A 360 22.15 -21.17 -28.56
N GLY A 361 20.87 -20.89 -28.29
CA GLY A 361 19.93 -21.85 -27.72
C GLY A 361 20.29 -22.39 -26.33
N GLY A 362 21.03 -21.65 -25.51
CA GLY A 362 21.49 -22.14 -24.20
C GLY A 362 20.38 -22.24 -23.14
N ALA A 363 20.62 -23.05 -22.12
CA ALA A 363 19.82 -23.19 -20.92
C ALA A 363 20.70 -23.13 -19.66
N VAL A 364 20.17 -22.51 -18.60
CA VAL A 364 20.79 -22.51 -17.28
C VAL A 364 19.76 -23.00 -16.26
N ARG A 365 20.09 -24.09 -15.58
CA ARG A 365 19.33 -24.67 -14.47
C ARG A 365 19.93 -24.18 -13.17
N TRP A 366 19.26 -23.26 -12.50
CA TRP A 366 19.71 -22.65 -11.27
C TRP A 366 19.01 -23.27 -10.05
N LEU A 367 19.78 -23.82 -9.13
CA LEU A 367 19.31 -24.33 -7.84
C LEU A 367 20.00 -23.57 -6.70
N ASP A 368 19.23 -22.88 -5.88
CA ASP A 368 19.72 -22.16 -4.70
C ASP A 368 19.29 -22.85 -3.42
N GLU A 369 20.26 -23.40 -2.68
CA GLU A 369 20.07 -24.05 -1.38
C GLU A 369 20.53 -23.16 -0.21
N SER A 370 20.91 -21.90 -0.47
CA SER A 370 21.37 -20.97 0.57
C SER A 370 20.26 -20.50 1.52
N GLN A 371 19.00 -20.70 1.11
CA GLN A 371 17.80 -20.36 1.86
C GLN A 371 17.20 -21.60 2.57
N VAL A 372 16.29 -21.37 3.53
CA VAL A 372 15.63 -22.46 4.27
C VAL A 372 14.84 -23.39 3.34
N GLN A 373 14.18 -22.84 2.32
CA GLN A 373 13.55 -23.61 1.25
C GLN A 373 14.38 -23.44 -0.02
N PRO A 374 14.79 -24.54 -0.69
CA PRO A 374 15.49 -24.45 -1.96
C PRO A 374 14.68 -23.73 -3.02
N PHE A 375 15.35 -22.91 -3.82
CA PHE A 375 14.73 -22.12 -4.89
C PHE A 375 15.29 -22.53 -6.24
N ASN A 376 14.40 -22.83 -7.19
CA ASN A 376 14.76 -23.18 -8.56
C ASN A 376 14.41 -22.04 -9.52
N ALA A 377 15.32 -21.77 -10.45
CA ALA A 377 15.06 -20.90 -11.59
C ALA A 377 15.64 -21.50 -12.87
N ASN A 378 14.91 -21.34 -13.97
CA ASN A 378 15.32 -21.80 -15.29
C ASN A 378 15.47 -20.59 -16.21
N LEU A 379 16.59 -20.55 -16.91
CA LEU A 379 16.82 -19.67 -18.03
C LEU A 379 16.88 -20.53 -19.29
N ASP A 380 16.05 -20.25 -20.29
CA ASP A 380 16.01 -21.03 -21.53
C ASP A 380 16.11 -20.13 -22.77
N GLY A 381 16.70 -20.64 -23.84
CA GLY A 381 16.88 -19.90 -25.09
C GLY A 381 17.86 -18.73 -24.95
N LEU A 382 18.96 -18.96 -24.22
CA LEU A 382 20.05 -18.01 -24.07
C LEU A 382 20.74 -17.81 -25.42
N GLU A 383 20.60 -16.61 -25.95
CA GLU A 383 21.39 -16.08 -27.05
C GLU A 383 22.37 -15.07 -26.45
N PHE A 384 23.65 -15.19 -26.75
CA PHE A 384 24.68 -14.25 -26.29
C PHE A 384 25.67 -13.99 -27.41
N ASP A 385 25.94 -12.73 -27.71
CA ASP A 385 27.00 -12.32 -28.62
C ASP A 385 27.90 -11.32 -27.88
N LEU A 386 29.21 -11.51 -27.94
CA LEU A 386 30.24 -10.63 -27.39
C LEU A 386 31.31 -10.38 -28.45
N LYS A 387 31.80 -9.15 -28.57
CA LYS A 387 32.87 -8.79 -29.51
C LYS A 387 33.91 -7.88 -28.88
N ASN A 388 35.17 -8.03 -29.29
CA ASN A 388 36.31 -7.17 -28.93
C ASN A 388 36.57 -7.09 -27.41
N LEU A 389 36.70 -8.24 -26.74
CA LEU A 389 37.08 -8.30 -25.34
C LEU A 389 38.59 -8.52 -25.21
N ASP A 390 39.31 -7.66 -24.49
CA ASP A 390 40.74 -7.80 -24.28
C ASP A 390 41.14 -7.56 -22.82
N SER A 391 42.19 -8.24 -22.37
CA SER A 391 42.64 -8.19 -20.97
C SER A 391 43.12 -6.81 -20.50
N ARG A 392 43.45 -5.92 -21.44
CA ARG A 392 43.95 -4.56 -21.17
C ARG A 392 42.82 -3.51 -21.20
N GLY A 393 41.62 -3.88 -21.62
CA GLY A 393 40.50 -2.96 -21.81
C GLY A 393 40.80 -1.84 -22.82
N THR A 394 41.61 -2.13 -23.85
CA THR A 394 41.98 -1.13 -24.87
C THR A 394 40.81 -0.69 -25.73
N SER A 395 39.80 -1.56 -25.87
CA SER A 395 38.56 -1.26 -26.59
C SER A 395 37.32 -1.60 -25.75
N ARG A 396 36.19 -0.98 -26.10
CA ARG A 396 34.90 -1.30 -25.47
C ARG A 396 34.34 -2.57 -26.09
N ALA A 397 34.16 -3.59 -25.28
CA ALA A 397 33.56 -4.83 -25.73
C ALA A 397 32.07 -4.62 -26.00
N GLN A 398 31.56 -5.15 -27.11
CA GLN A 398 30.15 -5.04 -27.49
C GLN A 398 29.44 -6.32 -27.12
N PHE A 399 28.24 -6.25 -26.54
CA PHE A 399 27.46 -7.44 -26.24
C PHE A 399 25.96 -7.29 -26.53
N ASN A 400 25.34 -8.40 -26.92
CA ASN A 400 23.89 -8.57 -26.96
C ASN A 400 23.54 -9.86 -26.21
N VAL A 401 22.40 -9.88 -25.54
CA VAL A 401 21.95 -11.07 -24.82
C VAL A 401 20.44 -11.16 -24.84
N ALA A 402 19.87 -12.34 -25.04
CA ALA A 402 18.44 -12.58 -24.97
C ALA A 402 18.15 -13.93 -24.31
N TRP A 403 17.08 -14.01 -23.52
CA TRP A 403 16.68 -15.22 -22.82
C TRP A 403 15.22 -15.19 -22.38
N ARG A 404 14.74 -16.34 -21.92
CA ARG A 404 13.46 -16.50 -21.20
C ARG A 404 13.76 -16.92 -19.77
N LEU A 405 12.95 -16.48 -18.82
CA LEU A 405 13.17 -16.73 -17.39
C LEU A 405 11.92 -17.29 -16.73
N GLU A 406 12.07 -18.38 -15.98
CA GLU A 406 11.05 -18.94 -15.11
C GLU A 406 11.62 -19.22 -13.72
N ALA A 407 11.17 -18.44 -12.73
CA ALA A 407 11.68 -18.41 -11.37
C ALA A 407 10.53 -18.72 -10.39
N GLY A 408 10.08 -19.98 -10.41
CA GLY A 408 8.94 -20.46 -9.63
C GLY A 408 7.65 -19.66 -9.90
N GLU A 409 6.84 -19.45 -8.87
CA GLU A 409 5.64 -18.60 -8.94
C GLU A 409 5.95 -17.09 -8.92
N TRP A 410 7.18 -16.71 -8.59
CA TRP A 410 7.54 -15.33 -8.29
C TRP A 410 7.75 -14.48 -9.52
N LEU A 411 8.37 -15.05 -10.57
CA LEU A 411 8.74 -14.31 -11.76
C LEU A 411 8.77 -15.23 -12.99
N LYS A 412 7.98 -14.88 -13.99
CA LYS A 412 8.04 -15.48 -15.32
C LYS A 412 8.21 -14.38 -16.36
N SER A 413 9.13 -14.54 -17.29
CA SER A 413 9.35 -13.60 -18.39
C SER A 413 9.45 -14.34 -19.72
N ALA A 414 8.56 -13.97 -20.66
CA ALA A 414 8.49 -14.62 -21.97
C ALA A 414 9.63 -14.21 -22.89
N ALA A 415 10.16 -12.99 -22.73
CA ALA A 415 11.37 -12.54 -23.42
C ALA A 415 12.06 -11.42 -22.64
N VAL A 416 13.35 -11.58 -22.41
CA VAL A 416 14.28 -10.57 -21.91
C VAL A 416 15.36 -10.36 -22.96
N SER A 417 15.72 -9.12 -23.27
CA SER A 417 16.85 -8.86 -24.17
C SER A 417 17.59 -7.57 -23.86
N ILE A 418 18.90 -7.60 -24.02
CA ILE A 418 19.80 -6.46 -24.02
C ILE A 418 20.38 -6.33 -25.43
N LYS A 419 20.21 -5.16 -26.03
CA LYS A 419 20.78 -4.82 -27.34
C LYS A 419 21.70 -3.62 -27.22
N GLY A 420 22.83 -3.66 -27.94
CA GLY A 420 23.82 -2.58 -27.96
C GLY A 420 24.51 -2.38 -26.61
N GLY A 421 24.83 -3.46 -25.90
CA GLY A 421 25.66 -3.39 -24.69
C GLY A 421 27.10 -3.00 -25.03
N LEU A 422 27.69 -2.08 -24.26
CA LEU A 422 29.10 -1.69 -24.31
C LEU A 422 29.71 -1.83 -22.92
N LEU A 423 30.78 -2.61 -22.82
CA LEU A 423 31.52 -2.91 -21.60
C LEU A 423 32.91 -2.25 -21.66
N ASP A 424 33.20 -1.37 -20.71
CA ASP A 424 34.50 -0.70 -20.56
C ASP A 424 35.18 -1.22 -19.29
N LEU A 425 36.05 -2.22 -19.43
CA LEU A 425 36.72 -2.88 -18.31
C LEU A 425 37.61 -1.92 -17.52
N ALA A 426 38.32 -1.02 -18.21
CA ALA A 426 39.25 -0.07 -17.59
C ALA A 426 38.50 1.00 -16.77
N LYS A 427 37.34 1.46 -17.25
CA LYS A 427 36.54 2.48 -16.54
C LYS A 427 35.52 1.91 -15.56
N ARG A 428 35.30 0.58 -15.56
CA ARG A 428 34.22 -0.10 -14.82
C ARG A 428 32.84 0.46 -15.19
N ASP A 429 32.63 0.70 -16.48
CA ASP A 429 31.38 1.27 -17.00
C ASP A 429 30.68 0.27 -17.94
N VAL A 430 29.36 0.17 -17.82
CA VAL A 430 28.47 -0.59 -18.70
C VAL A 430 27.41 0.35 -19.27
N LEU A 431 27.35 0.45 -20.60
CA LEU A 431 26.26 1.14 -21.31
C LEU A 431 25.38 0.10 -22.00
N ILE A 432 24.07 0.24 -21.88
CA ILE A 432 23.08 -0.59 -22.53
C ILE A 432 22.20 0.33 -23.38
N GLU A 433 22.27 0.21 -24.70
CA GLU A 433 21.42 1.00 -25.60
C GLU A 433 19.94 0.68 -25.40
N GLN A 434 19.58 -0.61 -25.33
CA GLN A 434 18.20 -1.02 -25.11
C GLN A 434 18.08 -2.27 -24.23
N PHE A 435 17.30 -2.16 -23.16
CA PHE A 435 16.80 -3.28 -22.36
C PHE A 435 15.31 -3.49 -22.65
N THR A 436 14.92 -4.70 -23.08
CA THR A 436 13.52 -5.04 -23.38
C THR A 436 13.05 -6.19 -22.50
N LEU A 437 11.83 -6.06 -22.00
CA LEU A 437 11.14 -7.05 -21.16
C LEU A 437 9.72 -7.25 -21.70
N SER A 438 9.34 -8.47 -22.07
CA SER A 438 8.00 -8.75 -22.63
C SER A 438 7.32 -9.94 -21.96
N GLY A 439 6.02 -9.82 -21.75
CA GLY A 439 5.18 -10.91 -21.21
C GLY A 439 5.57 -11.31 -19.78
N THR A 440 6.06 -10.37 -18.98
CA THR A 440 6.54 -10.66 -17.62
C THR A 440 5.40 -10.67 -16.62
N ARG A 441 5.36 -11.66 -15.73
CA ARG A 441 4.44 -11.78 -14.60
C ARG A 441 5.25 -11.89 -13.33
N ALA A 442 5.02 -10.99 -12.38
CA ALA A 442 5.68 -10.97 -11.08
C ALA A 442 4.65 -11.07 -9.95
N LEU A 443 4.98 -11.82 -8.90
CA LEU A 443 4.23 -11.90 -7.65
C LEU A 443 5.01 -11.20 -6.55
N ILE A 444 4.34 -10.35 -5.79
CA ILE A 444 4.85 -9.73 -4.56
C ILE A 444 3.85 -10.05 -3.46
N ARG A 445 4.32 -10.56 -2.33
CA ARG A 445 3.46 -10.90 -1.19
C ARG A 445 3.88 -10.11 0.04
N ARG A 446 2.95 -9.50 0.75
CA ARG A 446 3.17 -8.95 2.08
C ARG A 446 2.62 -9.94 3.10
N ALA A 447 3.51 -10.56 3.87
CA ALA A 447 3.13 -11.54 4.89
C ALA A 447 2.38 -10.89 6.07
N ALA A 448 1.73 -11.70 6.91
CA ALA A 448 0.94 -11.21 8.06
C ALA A 448 1.77 -10.38 9.06
N ASN A 449 3.08 -10.61 9.16
CA ASN A 449 4.01 -9.83 9.98
C ASN A 449 4.47 -8.52 9.30
N GLY A 450 3.93 -8.19 8.14
CA GLY A 450 4.26 -6.99 7.36
C GLY A 450 5.52 -7.12 6.48
N ARG A 451 6.24 -8.25 6.51
CA ARG A 451 7.43 -8.48 5.67
C ARG A 451 7.03 -8.58 4.20
N ILE A 452 7.76 -7.91 3.31
CA ILE A 452 7.62 -8.07 1.87
C ILE A 452 8.41 -9.30 1.44
N GLU A 453 7.72 -10.25 0.84
CA GLU A 453 8.23 -11.46 0.22
C GLU A 453 8.20 -11.27 -1.29
N PHE A 454 9.34 -11.55 -1.90
CA PHE A 454 9.58 -11.52 -3.33
C PHE A 454 10.49 -12.71 -3.68
N PHE A 455 10.88 -12.88 -4.96
CA PHE A 455 11.79 -13.97 -5.31
C PHE A 455 13.00 -13.97 -4.36
N PRO A 456 13.33 -15.11 -3.74
CA PRO A 456 14.39 -15.16 -2.74
C PRO A 456 15.73 -14.82 -3.40
N THR A 457 16.49 -13.91 -2.77
CA THR A 457 17.82 -13.55 -3.26
C THR A 457 18.86 -14.55 -2.74
N PRO A 458 19.76 -15.05 -3.60
CA PRO A 458 20.78 -16.01 -3.17
C PRO A 458 21.78 -15.37 -2.21
N GLN A 459 22.11 -16.06 -1.13
CA GLN A 459 23.18 -15.63 -0.21
C GLN A 459 24.53 -16.11 -0.76
N LEU A 460 25.19 -15.28 -1.55
CA LEU A 460 26.45 -15.63 -2.21
C LEU A 460 27.66 -15.16 -1.40
N LYS A 461 28.59 -16.08 -1.08
CA LYS A 461 29.85 -15.77 -0.39
C LYS A 461 30.71 -14.77 -1.19
N VAL A 462 30.66 -14.84 -2.52
CA VAL A 462 31.40 -13.95 -3.42
C VAL A 462 30.90 -12.50 -3.36
N VAL A 463 29.61 -12.27 -3.12
CA VAL A 463 29.04 -10.92 -2.99
C VAL A 463 29.49 -10.27 -1.68
N ALA A 464 29.55 -11.04 -0.59
CA ALA A 464 30.10 -10.54 0.68
C ALA A 464 31.60 -10.21 0.57
N ALA A 465 32.35 -10.95 -0.25
CA ALA A 465 33.76 -10.65 -0.51
C ALA A 465 33.94 -9.40 -1.38
N SER A 466 33.12 -9.20 -2.42
CA SER A 466 33.23 -8.05 -3.33
C SER A 466 32.94 -6.70 -2.66
N GLN A 467 32.17 -6.69 -1.57
CA GLN A 467 31.94 -5.47 -0.78
C GLN A 467 33.21 -4.90 -0.14
N LYS A 468 34.30 -5.68 -0.07
CA LYS A 468 35.62 -5.25 0.42
C LYS A 468 36.57 -4.80 -0.68
N ASP A 469 36.15 -4.81 -1.96
CA ASP A 469 36.98 -4.36 -3.08
C ASP A 469 37.17 -2.83 -3.02
N PRO A 470 38.42 -2.32 -2.93
CA PRO A 470 38.69 -0.88 -2.90
C PRO A 470 38.36 -0.16 -4.21
N ALA A 471 38.22 -0.87 -5.34
CA ALA A 471 38.14 -0.25 -6.66
C ALA A 471 36.74 0.26 -7.08
N GLY A 472 35.79 0.37 -6.13
CA GLY A 472 34.48 1.01 -6.31
C GLY A 472 33.49 0.23 -7.21
N PRO A 473 32.19 0.60 -7.19
CA PRO A 473 31.14 -0.11 -7.92
C PRO A 473 31.16 0.20 -9.42
N TRP A 474 30.64 -0.73 -10.23
CA TRP A 474 30.40 -0.53 -11.65
C TRP A 474 29.34 0.56 -11.91
N LYS A 475 29.57 1.40 -12.91
CA LYS A 475 28.56 2.37 -13.38
C LYS A 475 27.76 1.73 -14.49
N VAL A 476 26.43 1.82 -14.41
CA VAL A 476 25.52 1.22 -15.38
C VAL A 476 24.58 2.29 -15.90
N LYS A 477 24.53 2.44 -17.23
CA LYS A 477 23.60 3.33 -17.92
C LYS A 477 22.76 2.52 -18.91
N VAL A 478 21.44 2.61 -18.77
CA VAL A 478 20.46 2.07 -19.73
C VAL A 478 19.84 3.26 -20.46
N VAL A 479 20.16 3.40 -21.76
CA VAL A 479 19.68 4.49 -22.61
C VAL A 479 18.18 4.37 -22.81
N LYS A 480 17.69 3.16 -23.12
CA LYS A 480 16.26 2.88 -23.28
C LYS A 480 15.85 1.58 -22.58
N TYR A 481 14.82 1.64 -21.75
CA TYR A 481 14.12 0.49 -21.21
C TYR A 481 12.73 0.42 -21.83
N ARG A 482 12.32 -0.77 -22.28
CA ARG A 482 10.97 -1.04 -22.78
C ARG A 482 10.40 -2.31 -22.17
N GLY A 483 9.35 -2.15 -21.39
CA GLY A 483 8.52 -3.19 -20.82
C GLY A 483 7.19 -3.26 -21.55
N GLU A 484 6.84 -4.41 -22.10
CA GLU A 484 5.58 -4.63 -22.82
C GLU A 484 4.80 -5.79 -22.20
N ASP A 485 3.47 -5.63 -22.07
CA ASP A 485 2.60 -6.61 -21.42
C ASP A 485 3.20 -7.11 -20.08
N LEU A 486 3.54 -6.18 -19.19
CA LEU A 486 4.00 -6.51 -17.85
C LEU A 486 2.80 -6.72 -16.92
N GLY A 487 2.93 -7.64 -15.96
CA GLY A 487 1.92 -7.94 -14.96
C GLY A 487 2.53 -8.07 -13.57
N VAL A 488 1.94 -7.43 -12.58
CA VAL A 488 2.33 -7.51 -11.18
C VAL A 488 1.10 -7.88 -10.36
N ARG A 489 1.18 -9.00 -9.63
CA ARG A 489 0.20 -9.41 -8.63
C ARG A 489 0.76 -9.10 -7.26
N PHE A 490 0.04 -8.30 -6.48
CA PHE A 490 0.36 -7.97 -5.11
C PHE A 490 -0.65 -8.63 -4.17
N GLU A 491 -0.18 -9.47 -3.26
CA GLU A 491 -1.00 -10.15 -2.25
C GLU A 491 -0.65 -9.60 -0.86
N ASP A 492 -1.62 -9.04 -0.14
CA ASP A 492 -1.42 -8.52 1.20
C ASP A 492 -2.15 -9.37 2.23
N ALA A 493 -1.40 -10.23 2.91
CA ALA A 493 -1.88 -11.07 4.00
C ALA A 493 -1.77 -10.38 5.37
N ALA A 494 -1.30 -9.13 5.44
CA ALA A 494 -1.30 -8.33 6.66
C ALA A 494 -2.66 -7.67 6.98
N VAL A 495 -3.64 -7.84 6.09
CA VAL A 495 -5.03 -7.40 6.28
C VAL A 495 -5.97 -8.60 6.22
N SER A 496 -7.12 -8.51 6.89
CA SER A 496 -8.11 -9.59 6.94
C SER A 496 -9.47 -9.13 6.38
N PRO A 497 -10.02 -9.81 5.35
CA PRO A 497 -9.41 -10.89 4.57
C PRO A 497 -8.22 -10.40 3.74
N ALA A 498 -7.34 -11.31 3.32
CA ALA A 498 -6.17 -10.94 2.52
C ALA A 498 -6.58 -10.18 1.25
N ALA A 499 -5.94 -9.04 0.99
CA ALA A 499 -6.20 -8.23 -0.19
C ALA A 499 -5.35 -8.72 -1.36
N THR A 500 -5.89 -8.64 -2.58
CA THR A 500 -5.11 -8.93 -3.79
C THR A 500 -5.32 -7.81 -4.80
N HIS A 501 -4.22 -7.30 -5.32
CA HIS A 501 -4.21 -6.32 -6.39
C HIS A 501 -3.45 -6.88 -7.60
N THR A 502 -3.95 -6.59 -8.80
CA THR A 502 -3.29 -7.02 -10.03
C THR A 502 -3.20 -5.84 -10.98
N LEU A 503 -1.96 -5.46 -11.30
CA LEU A 503 -1.64 -4.55 -12.39
C LEU A 503 -1.32 -5.40 -13.62
N ALA A 504 -2.10 -5.29 -14.69
CA ALA A 504 -1.96 -6.11 -15.89
C ALA A 504 -1.85 -5.24 -17.15
N GLY A 505 -1.28 -5.81 -18.22
CA GLY A 505 -1.09 -5.13 -19.50
C GLY A 505 -0.26 -3.85 -19.36
N MET A 506 0.69 -3.83 -18.43
CA MET A 506 1.51 -2.67 -18.14
C MET A 506 2.59 -2.48 -19.21
N ASN A 507 2.62 -1.31 -19.83
CA ASN A 507 3.71 -0.85 -20.68
C ASN A 507 4.55 0.16 -19.89
N LEU A 508 5.86 -0.08 -19.82
CA LEU A 508 6.82 0.78 -19.13
C LEU A 508 7.90 1.21 -20.12
N GLU A 509 8.04 2.51 -20.32
CA GLU A 509 9.15 3.09 -21.07
C GLU A 509 9.97 3.96 -20.12
N ALA A 510 11.29 3.79 -20.12
CA ALA A 510 12.18 4.66 -19.39
C ALA A 510 13.40 4.98 -20.23
N GLU A 511 13.90 6.21 -20.16
CA GLU A 511 15.11 6.61 -20.89
C GLU A 511 16.14 7.21 -19.93
N ASN A 512 17.42 7.00 -20.23
CA ASN A 512 18.56 7.51 -19.47
C ASN A 512 18.58 7.08 -17.99
N LEU A 513 18.22 5.82 -17.69
CA LEU A 513 18.42 5.25 -16.36
C LEU A 513 19.93 5.10 -16.11
N SER A 514 20.45 5.66 -15.02
CA SER A 514 21.87 5.61 -14.71
C SER A 514 22.11 5.50 -13.22
N THR A 515 23.13 4.74 -12.82
CA THR A 515 23.63 4.72 -11.44
C THR A 515 24.57 5.88 -11.12
N GLU A 516 24.93 6.69 -12.13
CA GLU A 516 25.76 7.88 -11.94
C GLU A 516 24.98 9.02 -11.27
N PRO A 517 25.56 9.68 -10.25
CA PRO A 517 24.94 10.84 -9.60
C PRO A 517 24.57 11.96 -10.59
N GLY A 518 23.44 12.61 -10.34
CA GLY A 518 23.00 13.77 -11.11
C GLY A 518 22.21 13.47 -12.39
N ASN A 519 22.21 12.24 -12.90
CA ASN A 519 21.48 11.84 -14.11
C ASN A 519 19.96 11.81 -13.89
N THR A 520 19.21 12.39 -14.83
CA THR A 520 17.74 12.40 -14.82
C THR A 520 17.22 11.44 -15.87
N ALA A 521 16.43 10.47 -15.43
CA ALA A 521 15.69 9.55 -16.29
C ALA A 521 14.29 10.08 -16.59
N THR A 522 13.75 9.78 -17.78
CA THR A 522 12.33 9.94 -18.10
C THR A 522 11.62 8.61 -17.92
N LEU A 523 10.36 8.63 -17.47
CA LEU A 523 9.56 7.45 -17.17
C LEU A 523 8.15 7.64 -17.72
N ALA A 524 7.58 6.59 -18.32
CA ALA A 524 6.19 6.51 -18.72
C ALA A 524 5.66 5.09 -18.46
N ILE A 525 4.62 4.98 -17.65
CA ILE A 525 3.98 3.73 -17.23
C ILE A 525 2.50 3.85 -17.58
N ARG A 526 1.94 2.83 -18.23
CA ARG A 526 0.49 2.71 -18.47
C ARG A 526 0.06 1.28 -18.21
N GLY A 527 -1.03 1.05 -17.49
CA GLY A 527 -1.52 -0.30 -17.21
C GLY A 527 -2.92 -0.32 -16.60
N LYS A 528 -3.45 -1.51 -16.33
CA LYS A 528 -4.77 -1.71 -15.74
C LYS A 528 -4.68 -2.31 -14.33
N LEU A 529 -5.20 -1.62 -13.34
CA LEU A 529 -5.29 -2.08 -11.95
C LEU A 529 -6.67 -2.71 -11.69
N ASN A 530 -6.70 -3.93 -11.13
CA ASN A 530 -7.91 -4.62 -10.67
C ASN A 530 -9.04 -4.65 -11.73
N ARG A 531 -8.74 -5.16 -12.92
CA ARG A 531 -9.65 -5.32 -14.09
C ARG A 531 -10.01 -4.02 -14.84
N LYS A 532 -10.58 -3.03 -14.17
CA LYS A 532 -11.15 -1.82 -14.83
C LYS A 532 -10.35 -0.53 -14.64
N GLY A 533 -9.60 -0.42 -13.55
CA GLY A 533 -8.89 0.82 -13.23
C GLY A 533 -7.76 1.06 -14.23
N GLU A 534 -7.74 2.23 -14.86
CA GLU A 534 -6.63 2.63 -15.74
C GLU A 534 -5.65 3.48 -14.94
N VAL A 535 -4.36 3.24 -15.08
CA VAL A 535 -3.30 3.99 -14.42
C VAL A 535 -2.28 4.41 -15.46
N ALA A 536 -1.96 5.70 -15.50
CA ALA A 536 -0.91 6.29 -16.28
C ALA A 536 -0.02 7.15 -15.37
N VAL A 537 1.29 6.92 -15.42
CA VAL A 537 2.29 7.70 -14.69
C VAL A 537 3.35 8.14 -15.68
N SER A 538 3.70 9.42 -15.73
CA SER A 538 4.76 9.92 -16.61
C SER A 538 5.54 11.04 -15.96
N GLY A 539 6.85 11.11 -16.15
CA GLY A 539 7.63 12.18 -15.55
C GLY A 539 9.13 11.93 -15.57
N THR A 540 9.83 12.54 -14.64
CA THR A 540 11.28 12.41 -14.49
C THR A 540 11.64 11.85 -13.12
N ALA A 541 12.73 11.11 -13.06
CA ALA A 541 13.30 10.63 -11.80
C ALA A 541 14.83 10.68 -11.84
N LYS A 542 15.41 11.01 -10.70
CA LYS A 542 16.84 10.97 -10.39
C LYS A 542 17.03 10.08 -9.18
N ILE A 543 17.95 9.13 -9.26
CA ILE A 543 18.18 8.15 -8.19
C ILE A 543 19.12 8.73 -7.12
N LEU A 544 20.19 9.45 -7.53
CA LEU A 544 21.18 10.04 -6.63
C LEU A 544 21.39 11.55 -6.89
N PRO A 545 20.99 12.45 -5.96
CA PRO A 545 20.05 12.21 -4.84
C PRO A 545 18.64 11.91 -5.36
N LEU A 546 17.79 11.28 -4.54
CA LEU A 546 16.42 10.93 -4.94
C LEU A 546 15.61 12.21 -5.24
N ALA A 547 15.18 12.36 -6.49
CA ALA A 547 14.26 13.42 -6.90
C ALA A 547 13.31 12.90 -7.99
N MET A 548 12.00 13.01 -7.78
CA MET A 548 10.99 12.53 -8.72
C MET A 548 9.93 13.60 -8.96
N ASP A 549 9.60 13.84 -10.23
CA ASP A 549 8.53 14.71 -10.68
C ASP A 549 7.63 13.91 -11.60
N LEU A 550 6.50 13.42 -11.08
CA LEU A 550 5.62 12.48 -11.77
C LEU A 550 4.23 13.06 -11.96
N LYS A 551 3.70 13.00 -13.17
CA LYS A 551 2.27 13.16 -13.45
C LYS A 551 1.59 11.82 -13.30
N VAL A 552 0.52 11.78 -12.52
CA VAL A 552 -0.30 10.59 -12.27
C VAL A 552 -1.70 10.89 -12.77
N ASP A 553 -2.25 10.01 -13.61
CA ASP A 553 -3.65 9.98 -14.04
C ASP A 553 -4.16 8.55 -13.77
N ALA A 554 -5.15 8.41 -12.91
CA ALA A 554 -5.80 7.14 -12.66
C ALA A 554 -7.31 7.30 -12.78
N ARG A 555 -7.95 6.40 -13.52
CA ARG A 555 -9.38 6.48 -13.87
C ARG A 555 -10.10 5.23 -13.42
N THR A 556 -11.26 5.41 -12.81
CA THR A 556 -12.18 4.31 -12.48
C THR A 556 -11.51 3.23 -11.60
N LEU A 557 -10.67 3.63 -10.64
CA LEU A 557 -10.09 2.71 -9.67
C LEU A 557 -11.18 2.19 -8.73
N GLU A 558 -11.45 0.89 -8.73
CA GLU A 558 -12.48 0.30 -7.87
C GLU A 558 -12.08 0.36 -6.39
N LEU A 559 -12.99 0.80 -5.51
CA LEU A 559 -12.75 0.86 -4.06
C LEU A 559 -12.92 -0.49 -3.35
N LEU A 560 -13.71 -1.40 -3.92
CA LEU A 560 -14.04 -2.69 -3.30
C LEU A 560 -12.78 -3.52 -2.95
N PRO A 561 -11.78 -3.67 -3.83
CA PRO A 561 -10.54 -4.37 -3.50
C PRO A 561 -9.78 -3.77 -2.31
N LEU A 562 -10.03 -2.51 -1.95
CA LEU A 562 -9.37 -1.83 -0.83
C LEU A 562 -10.10 -2.00 0.50
N GLN A 563 -11.27 -2.65 0.53
CA GLN A 563 -12.06 -2.83 1.74
C GLN A 563 -11.30 -3.44 2.94
N PRO A 564 -10.43 -4.45 2.76
CA PRO A 564 -9.66 -5.01 3.87
C PRO A 564 -8.80 -3.99 4.63
N TYR A 565 -8.37 -2.90 3.98
CA TYR A 565 -7.50 -1.90 4.60
C TYR A 565 -8.20 -1.00 5.63
N PHE A 566 -9.53 -0.94 5.63
CA PHE A 566 -10.30 -0.10 6.55
C PHE A 566 -11.39 -0.84 7.31
N THR A 567 -11.69 -2.11 6.98
CA THR A 567 -12.76 -2.87 7.65
C THR A 567 -12.50 -3.17 9.13
N GLU A 568 -11.26 -3.14 9.58
CA GLU A 568 -10.92 -3.31 11.00
C GLU A 568 -11.11 -2.02 11.81
N ARG A 569 -11.07 -0.86 11.14
CA ARG A 569 -11.19 0.46 11.76
C ARG A 569 -12.59 1.04 11.65
N LEU A 570 -13.37 0.60 10.65
CA LEU A 570 -14.69 1.13 10.36
C LEU A 570 -15.74 0.01 10.30
N ASN A 571 -16.89 0.22 10.94
CA ASN A 571 -18.09 -0.60 10.87
C ASN A 571 -18.92 -0.33 9.59
N ILE A 572 -18.24 -0.12 8.46
CA ILE A 572 -18.87 0.06 7.15
C ILE A 572 -18.46 -1.03 6.18
N GLU A 573 -19.33 -1.33 5.23
CA GLU A 573 -19.02 -2.15 4.05
C GLU A 573 -19.30 -1.34 2.80
N VAL A 574 -18.33 -1.28 1.89
CA VAL A 574 -18.44 -0.55 0.64
C VAL A 574 -18.86 -1.53 -0.44
N THR A 575 -20.09 -1.37 -0.93
CA THR A 575 -20.68 -2.25 -1.96
C THR A 575 -20.46 -1.72 -3.38
N ARG A 576 -20.19 -0.41 -3.50
CA ARG A 576 -19.83 0.26 -4.76
C ARG A 576 -18.95 1.48 -4.48
N GLY A 577 -18.06 1.79 -5.40
CA GLY A 577 -17.34 3.05 -5.41
C GLY A 577 -16.14 3.01 -6.36
N GLN A 578 -15.87 4.14 -7.00
CA GLN A 578 -14.75 4.30 -7.91
C GLN A 578 -14.01 5.61 -7.63
N VAL A 579 -12.69 5.60 -7.81
CA VAL A 579 -11.83 6.76 -7.65
C VAL A 579 -11.20 7.12 -8.98
N THR A 580 -11.30 8.40 -9.34
CA THR A 580 -10.53 9.01 -10.42
C THR A 580 -9.63 10.06 -9.80
N MET A 581 -8.33 10.06 -10.13
CA MET A 581 -7.39 11.06 -9.68
C MET A 581 -6.51 11.54 -10.83
N SER A 582 -6.13 12.81 -10.80
CA SER A 582 -5.11 13.34 -11.70
C SER A 582 -4.30 14.42 -10.98
N GLY A 583 -2.97 14.39 -11.08
CA GLY A 583 -2.13 15.38 -10.43
C GLY A 583 -0.63 15.14 -10.62
N ASP A 584 0.15 16.03 -10.02
CA ASP A 584 1.60 16.00 -9.98
C ASP A 584 2.07 15.53 -8.60
N VAL A 585 2.98 14.56 -8.59
CA VAL A 585 3.69 14.05 -7.41
C VAL A 585 5.12 14.55 -7.49
N GLN A 586 5.56 15.22 -6.43
CA GLN A 586 6.96 15.60 -6.26
C GLN A 586 7.52 14.91 -5.02
N LEU A 587 8.63 14.20 -5.16
CA LEU A 587 9.34 13.60 -4.03
C LEU A 587 10.82 13.99 -4.10
N ARG A 588 11.40 14.30 -2.95
CA ARG A 588 12.82 14.67 -2.81
C ARG A 588 13.39 14.06 -1.53
N GLN A 589 14.66 13.66 -1.57
CA GLN A 589 15.45 13.36 -0.37
C GLN A 589 16.84 13.96 -0.52
N ALA A 590 17.32 14.66 0.52
CA ALA A 590 18.69 15.16 0.54
C ALA A 590 19.68 14.03 0.91
N GLY A 591 20.84 13.99 0.25
CA GLY A 591 21.90 13.00 0.49
C GLY A 591 21.89 11.81 -0.47
N SER A 592 22.97 11.03 -0.46
CA SER A 592 23.19 9.84 -1.32
C SER A 592 22.97 8.51 -0.59
N GLY A 593 22.42 8.54 0.62
CA GLY A 593 22.13 7.35 1.44
C GLY A 593 20.87 6.61 0.99
N ALA A 594 20.54 5.53 1.71
CA ALA A 594 19.30 4.78 1.49
C ALA A 594 18.06 5.68 1.62
N VAL A 595 16.97 5.34 0.92
CA VAL A 595 15.72 6.09 1.00
C VAL A 595 15.12 5.93 2.40
N GLU A 596 14.96 7.04 3.12
CA GLU A 596 14.39 7.10 4.46
C GLU A 596 13.05 7.83 4.40
N VAL A 597 11.95 7.10 4.60
CA VAL A 597 10.57 7.65 4.48
C VAL A 597 10.37 8.90 5.35
N ALA A 598 10.97 8.94 6.54
CA ALA A 598 10.87 10.08 7.46
C ALA A 598 11.55 11.36 6.96
N LYS A 599 12.49 11.27 5.99
CA LYS A 599 13.24 12.40 5.43
C LYS A 599 12.74 12.85 4.06
N LEU A 600 11.73 12.18 3.50
CA LEU A 600 11.15 12.56 2.21
C LEU A 600 10.41 13.89 2.33
N THR A 601 10.73 14.84 1.45
CA THR A 601 9.97 16.08 1.27
C THR A 601 9.26 16.06 -0.08
N GLY A 602 8.25 16.92 -0.23
CA GLY A 602 7.46 17.03 -1.45
C GLY A 602 5.98 16.84 -1.18
N GLY A 603 5.24 16.25 -2.11
CA GLY A 603 3.79 16.18 -2.01
C GLY A 603 3.06 15.71 -3.27
N PHE A 604 1.74 15.82 -3.20
CA PHE A 604 0.82 15.62 -4.32
C PHE A 604 0.00 16.89 -4.52
N SER A 605 -0.10 17.36 -5.77
CA SER A 605 -0.97 18.47 -6.15
C SER A 605 -1.89 18.03 -7.29
N GLY A 606 -3.20 18.15 -7.16
CA GLY A 606 -4.12 17.69 -8.20
C GLY A 606 -5.58 17.68 -7.79
N GLN A 607 -6.31 16.69 -8.30
CA GLN A 607 -7.73 16.49 -8.04
C GLN A 607 -8.07 15.01 -7.87
N VAL A 608 -9.09 14.75 -7.06
CA VAL A 608 -9.60 13.41 -6.77
C VAL A 608 -11.12 13.44 -6.83
N THR A 609 -11.74 12.46 -7.47
CA THR A 609 -13.19 12.27 -7.47
C THR A 609 -13.50 10.87 -6.98
N VAL A 610 -14.35 10.77 -5.95
CA VAL A 610 -14.96 9.50 -5.52
C VAL A 610 -16.37 9.45 -6.10
N GLY A 611 -16.57 8.62 -7.13
CA GLY A 611 -17.84 8.45 -7.81
C GLY A 611 -18.61 7.22 -7.35
N ASP A 612 -19.94 7.28 -7.47
CA ASP A 612 -20.87 6.16 -7.26
C ASP A 612 -20.64 5.37 -5.96
N LEU A 613 -20.32 6.06 -4.85
CA LEU A 613 -20.10 5.41 -3.56
C LEU A 613 -21.42 4.87 -3.01
N TYR A 614 -21.39 3.65 -2.50
CA TYR A 614 -22.44 3.08 -1.66
C TYR A 614 -21.81 2.29 -0.50
N ALA A 615 -21.98 2.81 0.71
CA ALA A 615 -21.62 2.14 1.95
C ALA A 615 -22.86 1.76 2.79
N ILE A 616 -22.78 0.60 3.44
CA ILE A 616 -23.76 0.10 4.41
C ILE A 616 -23.15 0.11 5.82
N ASP A 617 -24.00 0.33 6.80
CA ASP A 617 -23.68 0.21 8.23
C ASP A 617 -23.75 -1.28 8.62
N LYS A 618 -22.61 -1.85 9.04
CA LYS A 618 -22.52 -3.27 9.43
C LYS A 618 -23.28 -3.58 10.72
N VAL A 619 -23.39 -2.61 11.63
CA VAL A 619 -24.05 -2.78 12.93
C VAL A 619 -25.56 -2.82 12.74
N ASN A 620 -26.10 -1.92 11.93
CA ASN A 620 -27.54 -1.78 11.73
C ASN A 620 -28.07 -2.52 10.49
N SER A 621 -27.19 -3.11 9.67
CA SER A 621 -27.54 -3.75 8.38
C SER A 621 -28.39 -2.84 7.49
N ALA A 622 -28.06 -1.55 7.45
CA ALA A 622 -28.84 -0.52 6.78
C ALA A 622 -27.97 0.34 5.86
N ASP A 623 -28.60 0.94 4.85
CA ASP A 623 -27.96 1.96 4.02
C ASP A 623 -27.40 3.07 4.90
N PHE A 624 -26.10 3.34 4.77
CA PHE A 624 -25.43 4.37 5.56
C PHE A 624 -25.19 5.63 4.74
N LEU A 625 -24.41 5.51 3.67
CA LEU A 625 -23.88 6.65 2.92
C LEU A 625 -23.85 6.32 1.43
N LYS A 626 -24.41 7.20 0.60
CA LYS A 626 -24.32 7.11 -0.86
C LYS A 626 -24.00 8.48 -1.44
N TRP A 627 -23.35 8.52 -2.58
CA TRP A 627 -23.32 9.72 -3.42
C TRP A 627 -22.98 9.37 -4.85
N LYS A 628 -23.38 10.26 -5.76
CA LYS A 628 -22.97 10.16 -7.17
C LYS A 628 -21.54 10.64 -7.37
N SER A 629 -21.15 11.76 -6.74
CA SER A 629 -19.81 12.33 -6.88
C SER A 629 -19.40 13.12 -5.65
N LEU A 630 -18.19 12.83 -5.15
CA LEU A 630 -17.43 13.67 -4.23
C LEU A 630 -16.15 14.10 -4.94
N TYR A 631 -16.12 15.34 -5.42
CA TYR A 631 -14.98 15.96 -6.09
C TYR A 631 -14.14 16.76 -5.08
N LEU A 632 -12.83 16.57 -5.13
CA LEU A 632 -11.81 17.30 -4.37
C LEU A 632 -10.88 17.96 -5.39
N GLY A 633 -11.07 19.25 -5.63
CA GLY A 633 -10.28 20.07 -6.56
C GLY A 633 -9.19 20.87 -5.86
N HIS A 634 -8.08 21.09 -6.57
CA HIS A 634 -6.90 21.79 -6.04
C HIS A 634 -6.43 21.21 -4.70
N LEU A 635 -6.36 19.88 -4.62
CA LEU A 635 -5.80 19.14 -3.50
C LEU A 635 -4.27 19.31 -3.51
N ASP A 636 -3.70 19.83 -2.42
CA ASP A 636 -2.27 19.99 -2.19
C ASP A 636 -1.92 19.30 -0.86
N VAL A 637 -1.25 18.16 -0.94
CA VAL A 637 -0.79 17.37 0.20
C VAL A 637 0.73 17.51 0.25
N ARG A 638 1.27 18.00 1.36
CA ARG A 638 2.72 18.16 1.56
C ARG A 638 3.22 17.21 2.63
N LEU A 639 4.46 16.76 2.44
CA LEU A 639 5.23 15.94 3.35
C LEU A 639 6.39 16.77 3.91
N ASN A 640 6.55 16.74 5.23
CA ASN A 640 7.66 17.36 5.97
C ASN A 640 7.92 18.85 5.61
N PRO A 641 7.16 19.80 6.22
CA PRO A 641 6.09 19.59 7.20
C PRO A 641 4.81 19.06 6.57
N ASN A 642 4.09 18.21 7.31
CA ASN A 642 2.84 17.62 6.82
C ASN A 642 1.73 18.68 6.78
N SER A 643 1.05 18.84 5.65
CA SER A 643 -0.12 19.73 5.53
C SER A 643 -1.05 19.27 4.42
N VAL A 644 -2.34 19.58 4.55
CA VAL A 644 -3.36 19.30 3.51
C VAL A 644 -4.15 20.56 3.21
N SER A 645 -4.16 20.98 1.95
CA SER A 645 -5.01 22.07 1.47
C SER A 645 -5.90 21.57 0.34
N ILE A 646 -7.17 21.96 0.35
CA ILE A 646 -8.14 21.61 -0.70
C ILE A 646 -8.80 22.90 -1.15
N GLY A 647 -8.68 23.28 -2.42
CA GLY A 647 -9.32 24.51 -2.91
C GLY A 647 -10.84 24.37 -2.97
N GLU A 648 -11.33 23.25 -3.51
CA GLU A 648 -12.75 23.00 -3.72
C GLU A 648 -13.14 21.58 -3.33
N VAL A 649 -14.27 21.44 -2.65
CA VAL A 649 -14.97 20.17 -2.40
C VAL A 649 -16.37 20.30 -2.97
N ALA A 650 -16.81 19.37 -3.81
CA ALA A 650 -18.18 19.34 -4.33
C ALA A 650 -18.79 17.95 -4.12
N LEU A 651 -19.89 17.89 -3.36
CA LEU A 651 -20.64 16.67 -3.08
C LEU A 651 -22.02 16.76 -3.74
N ALA A 652 -22.29 15.83 -4.66
CA ALA A 652 -23.52 15.80 -5.45
C ALA A 652 -24.32 14.52 -5.23
N ASP A 653 -25.64 14.68 -5.14
CA ASP A 653 -26.65 13.61 -5.03
C ASP A 653 -26.32 12.63 -3.90
N PHE A 654 -26.06 13.16 -2.70
CA PHE A 654 -25.70 12.35 -1.54
C PHE A 654 -26.91 11.86 -0.75
N PHE A 655 -26.79 10.67 -0.18
CA PHE A 655 -27.72 10.12 0.80
C PHE A 655 -26.97 9.81 2.08
N ALA A 656 -27.53 10.17 3.23
CA ALA A 656 -27.03 9.77 4.54
C ALA A 656 -28.16 9.26 5.42
N ARG A 657 -27.92 8.19 6.19
CA ARG A 657 -28.86 7.69 7.19
C ARG A 657 -28.33 7.91 8.60
N VAL A 658 -29.11 8.62 9.40
CA VAL A 658 -28.83 8.91 10.79
C VAL A 658 -29.85 8.16 11.64
N ILE A 659 -29.37 7.28 12.50
CA ILE A 659 -30.20 6.43 13.36
C ILE A 659 -29.84 6.73 14.81
N LEU A 660 -30.83 7.11 15.61
CA LEU A 660 -30.76 7.07 17.06
C LEU A 660 -31.26 5.70 17.52
N SER A 661 -30.40 4.93 18.19
CA SER A 661 -30.71 3.57 18.65
C SER A 661 -31.76 3.57 19.77
N ARG A 662 -32.24 2.38 20.13
CA ARG A 662 -33.19 2.21 21.26
C ARG A 662 -32.58 2.63 22.61
N GLU A 663 -31.25 2.60 22.70
CA GLU A 663 -30.45 3.02 23.86
C GLU A 663 -30.07 4.51 23.79
N GLY A 664 -30.54 5.26 22.79
CA GLY A 664 -30.21 6.67 22.60
C GLY A 664 -28.80 6.92 22.04
N LYS A 665 -28.17 5.93 21.39
CA LYS A 665 -26.85 6.09 20.76
C LYS A 665 -26.98 6.38 19.27
N LEU A 666 -26.21 7.35 18.76
CA LEU A 666 -26.17 7.64 17.32
C LEU A 666 -25.29 6.63 16.58
N ASN A 667 -25.79 6.09 15.47
CA ASN A 667 -25.03 5.17 14.61
C ASN A 667 -23.75 5.80 14.06
N LEU A 668 -23.75 7.11 13.77
CA LEU A 668 -22.58 7.88 13.32
C LEU A 668 -21.37 7.75 14.26
N LEU A 669 -21.61 7.63 15.58
CA LEU A 669 -20.57 7.48 16.59
C LEU A 669 -20.05 6.04 16.69
N GLN A 670 -20.79 5.08 16.13
CA GLN A 670 -20.46 3.65 16.15
C GLN A 670 -19.76 3.19 14.86
N ILE A 671 -19.62 4.09 13.87
CA ILE A 671 -18.93 3.81 12.60
C ILE A 671 -17.45 3.57 12.82
N VAL A 672 -16.80 4.36 13.69
CA VAL A 672 -15.42 4.08 14.07
C VAL A 672 -15.43 2.93 15.06
N ARG A 673 -14.77 1.82 14.70
CA ARG A 673 -14.57 0.72 15.64
C ARG A 673 -13.71 1.22 16.78
N GLN A 674 -14.28 1.24 17.98
CA GLN A 674 -13.47 1.24 19.17
C GLN A 674 -12.95 -0.19 19.32
N PRO A 675 -11.64 -0.39 19.54
CA PRO A 675 -11.13 -1.72 19.83
C PRO A 675 -11.93 -2.27 21.01
N ASP A 676 -12.51 -3.45 20.86
CA ASP A 676 -13.15 -4.15 21.98
C ASP A 676 -12.11 -4.17 23.10
N ALA A 677 -12.42 -3.52 24.23
CA ALA A 677 -11.65 -3.73 25.44
C ALA A 677 -11.65 -5.24 25.64
N ALA A 678 -10.47 -5.86 25.50
CA ALA A 678 -10.31 -7.29 25.69
C ALA A 678 -11.07 -7.66 26.98
N PRO A 679 -11.87 -8.74 26.99
CA PRO A 679 -12.57 -9.14 28.18
C PRO A 679 -11.51 -9.35 29.27
N VAL A 680 -11.45 -8.40 30.21
CA VAL A 680 -10.60 -8.49 31.38
C VAL A 680 -11.14 -9.69 32.16
N SER A 681 -10.43 -10.81 32.04
CA SER A 681 -10.58 -11.95 32.93
C SER A 681 -10.59 -11.45 34.36
N VAL A 682 -11.63 -11.84 35.11
CA VAL A 682 -11.93 -11.38 36.48
C VAL A 682 -10.95 -11.95 37.53
N THR A 683 -9.71 -12.25 37.15
CA THR A 683 -8.67 -12.83 38.00
C THR A 683 -7.34 -12.07 37.85
N ALA A 684 -7.37 -10.77 38.12
CA ALA A 684 -6.18 -10.02 38.52
C ALA A 684 -6.60 -8.86 39.43
N ARG A 685 -6.71 -9.15 40.72
CA ARG A 685 -6.84 -8.14 41.77
C ARG A 685 -5.44 -7.64 42.13
N ALA A 686 -5.33 -6.31 42.20
CA ALA A 686 -4.36 -5.51 42.95
C ALA A 686 -2.90 -5.46 42.46
N ALA A 687 -2.56 -4.36 41.78
CA ALA A 687 -1.62 -3.35 42.27
C ALA A 687 -1.44 -2.27 41.19
N ASP A 688 -2.07 -1.10 41.38
CA ASP A 688 -1.37 0.19 41.35
C ASP A 688 -2.33 1.35 41.66
N GLN A 689 -2.15 1.84 42.89
CA GLN A 689 -2.31 3.20 43.40
C GLN A 689 -3.38 4.10 42.75
N ALA A 690 -4.60 4.00 43.31
CA ALA A 690 -5.49 5.14 43.40
C ALA A 690 -4.99 6.07 44.53
N VAL A 691 -4.49 7.26 44.17
CA VAL A 691 -4.28 8.34 45.13
C VAL A 691 -5.63 9.00 45.35
N VAL A 692 -6.19 8.80 46.55
CA VAL A 692 -7.39 9.49 47.01
C VAL A 692 -6.93 10.80 47.64
N ALA A 693 -7.30 11.93 47.03
CA ALA A 693 -7.36 13.23 47.70
C ALA A 693 -8.84 13.62 47.79
N GLY A 694 -9.22 14.17 48.95
CA GLY A 694 -10.60 14.31 49.41
C GLY A 694 -11.54 15.17 48.56
N ASP A 695 -12.82 15.05 48.91
CA ASP A 695 -14.00 15.72 48.37
C ASP A 695 -14.36 15.45 46.90
N GLY A 696 -14.92 14.26 46.66
CA GLY A 696 -16.22 14.17 45.97
C GLY A 696 -16.33 14.58 44.50
N LYS A 697 -15.24 14.75 43.74
CA LYS A 697 -15.28 14.80 42.27
C LYS A 697 -14.12 14.03 41.66
N ALA A 698 -14.43 12.92 40.97
CA ALA A 698 -13.48 12.23 40.12
C ALA A 698 -13.20 13.10 38.88
N VAL A 699 -12.06 13.80 38.88
CA VAL A 699 -11.51 14.42 37.67
C VAL A 699 -10.64 13.36 36.99
N ALA A 700 -11.14 12.79 35.89
CA ALA A 700 -10.30 11.98 35.02
C ALA A 700 -9.11 12.85 34.55
N PRO A 701 -7.87 12.32 34.49
CA PRO A 701 -6.79 13.05 33.87
C PRO A 701 -7.16 13.24 32.40
N VAL A 702 -7.50 14.47 32.00
CA VAL A 702 -7.47 14.88 30.61
C VAL A 702 -5.99 14.92 30.25
N GLY A 703 -5.45 13.77 29.86
CA GLY A 703 -4.16 13.71 29.20
C GLY A 703 -4.30 14.51 27.91
N THR A 704 -3.89 15.78 27.94
CA THR A 704 -3.63 16.55 26.75
C THR A 704 -2.42 15.92 26.08
N THR A 705 -2.65 14.89 25.26
CA THR A 705 -1.66 14.49 24.27
C THR A 705 -1.51 15.66 23.32
N ASP A 706 -0.46 16.45 23.56
CA ASP A 706 0.01 17.57 22.75
C ASP A 706 0.63 17.03 21.44
N GLN A 707 -0.14 16.23 20.71
CA GLN A 707 0.21 15.84 19.35
C GLN A 707 -0.11 17.02 18.43
N PRO A 708 0.86 17.56 17.69
CA PRO A 708 0.62 18.67 16.78
C PRO A 708 -0.45 18.27 15.76
N LEU A 709 -1.57 18.99 15.76
CA LEU A 709 -2.68 18.78 14.84
C LEU A 709 -2.20 19.01 13.40
N LEU A 710 -2.54 18.10 12.48
CA LEU A 710 -2.25 18.24 11.06
C LEU A 710 -2.87 19.56 10.53
N PRO A 711 -2.09 20.49 9.95
CA PRO A 711 -2.61 21.67 9.30
C PRO A 711 -3.52 21.30 8.12
N ILE A 712 -4.80 21.67 8.19
CA ILE A 712 -5.83 21.39 7.17
C ILE A 712 -6.48 22.71 6.76
N LYS A 713 -6.62 22.95 5.46
CA LYS A 713 -7.34 24.09 4.89
C LYS A 713 -8.28 23.64 3.77
N ILE A 714 -9.53 24.08 3.78
CA ILE A 714 -10.52 23.83 2.72
C ILE A 714 -11.10 25.18 2.28
N GLY A 715 -10.91 25.53 1.01
CA GLY A 715 -11.35 26.80 0.42
C GLY A 715 -12.86 26.92 0.37
N LYS A 716 -13.52 26.04 -0.39
CA LYS A 716 -14.99 25.99 -0.52
C LYS A 716 -15.49 24.56 -0.57
N ILE A 717 -16.58 24.28 0.13
CA ILE A 717 -17.36 23.04 0.05
C ILE A 717 -18.72 23.41 -0.54
N THR A 718 -19.16 22.71 -1.57
CA THR A 718 -20.50 22.84 -2.16
C THR A 718 -21.21 21.50 -2.02
N VAL A 719 -22.45 21.52 -1.55
CA VAL A 719 -23.31 20.33 -1.47
C VAL A 719 -24.55 20.56 -2.32
N GLN A 720 -25.03 19.53 -3.02
CA GLN A 720 -26.22 19.61 -3.85
C GLN A 720 -26.97 18.27 -3.87
N GLY A 721 -28.31 18.34 -3.90
CA GLY A 721 -29.16 17.16 -4.11
C GLY A 721 -29.19 16.18 -2.94
N GLY A 722 -28.88 16.64 -1.72
CA GLY A 722 -28.80 15.77 -0.54
C GLY A 722 -30.15 15.25 -0.03
N ASP A 723 -30.16 13.99 0.39
CA ASP A 723 -31.25 13.29 1.09
C ASP A 723 -30.73 12.69 2.41
N ILE A 724 -31.14 13.26 3.54
CA ILE A 724 -30.77 12.77 4.87
C ILE A 724 -32.00 12.14 5.51
N ARG A 725 -31.93 10.84 5.79
CA ARG A 725 -32.98 10.11 6.50
C ARG A 725 -32.62 9.99 7.97
N PHE A 726 -33.39 10.64 8.81
CA PHE A 726 -33.30 10.52 10.26
C PHE A 726 -34.32 9.48 10.75
N THR A 727 -33.90 8.63 11.67
CA THR A 727 -34.77 7.66 12.34
C THR A 727 -34.44 7.64 13.83
N ASP A 728 -35.44 7.91 14.65
CA ASP A 728 -35.37 7.81 16.09
C ASP A 728 -36.08 6.53 16.55
N ASN A 729 -35.28 5.55 16.99
CA ASN A 729 -35.76 4.31 17.58
C ASN A 729 -35.80 4.35 19.13
N PHE A 730 -35.39 5.45 19.75
CA PHE A 730 -35.49 5.68 21.19
C PHE A 730 -36.94 6.02 21.61
N ILE A 731 -37.72 6.61 20.70
CA ILE A 731 -39.15 6.88 20.87
C ILE A 731 -39.99 5.73 20.30
N LYS A 732 -41.14 5.44 20.94
CA LYS A 732 -42.12 4.46 20.46
C LYS A 732 -43.53 5.06 20.36
N PRO A 733 -44.27 4.87 19.24
CA PRO A 733 -43.78 4.29 17.97
C PRO A 733 -42.61 5.09 17.39
N ASN A 734 -41.77 4.46 16.56
CA ASN A 734 -40.53 5.09 16.09
C ASN A 734 -40.84 6.31 15.23
N TYR A 735 -40.00 7.34 15.33
CA TYR A 735 -40.12 8.55 14.53
C TYR A 735 -39.13 8.52 13.35
N SER A 736 -39.55 9.02 12.21
CA SER A 736 -38.68 9.17 11.04
C SER A 736 -38.94 10.49 10.33
N ALA A 737 -37.88 11.12 9.84
CA ALA A 737 -37.94 12.36 9.09
C ALA A 737 -36.99 12.30 7.89
N ASN A 738 -37.37 12.92 6.76
CA ASN A 738 -36.50 13.03 5.60
C ASN A 738 -36.18 14.50 5.31
N LEU A 739 -34.90 14.85 5.34
CA LEU A 739 -34.41 16.14 4.88
C LEU A 739 -33.97 15.99 3.43
N LYS A 740 -34.72 16.61 2.51
CA LYS A 740 -34.52 16.50 1.07
C LYS A 740 -34.07 17.80 0.45
N ARG A 741 -33.43 17.68 -0.72
CA ARG A 741 -32.91 18.80 -1.52
C ARG A 741 -31.90 19.65 -0.73
N ILE A 742 -31.10 19.00 0.11
CA ILE A 742 -30.06 19.69 0.88
C ILE A 742 -29.01 20.21 -0.10
N GLY A 743 -28.80 21.52 -0.08
CA GLY A 743 -27.86 22.20 -0.97
C GLY A 743 -27.32 23.47 -0.34
N GLY A 744 -26.11 23.87 -0.71
CA GLY A 744 -25.47 25.07 -0.17
C GLY A 744 -23.96 25.02 -0.19
N SER A 745 -23.31 25.85 0.63
CA SER A 745 -21.85 25.92 0.68
C SER A 745 -21.26 26.24 2.05
N ILE A 746 -20.04 25.77 2.28
CA ILE A 746 -19.15 26.16 3.37
C ILE A 746 -17.91 26.82 2.76
N SER A 747 -17.45 27.96 3.26
CA SER A 747 -16.25 28.63 2.73
C SER A 747 -15.28 29.01 3.86
N GLY A 748 -13.99 28.68 3.70
CA GLY A 748 -12.92 29.08 4.61
C GLY A 748 -12.67 28.15 5.81
N LEU A 749 -12.87 26.84 5.68
CA LEU A 749 -12.62 25.88 6.77
C LEU A 749 -11.11 25.69 6.98
N SER A 750 -10.61 25.79 8.20
CA SER A 750 -9.18 25.67 8.48
C SER A 750 -8.90 25.26 9.93
N SER A 751 -7.86 24.47 10.17
CA SER A 751 -7.37 24.18 11.54
C SER A 751 -6.48 25.27 12.12
N ALA A 752 -6.17 26.32 11.34
CA ALA A 752 -5.43 27.48 11.83
C ALA A 752 -6.21 28.20 12.94
N ALA A 753 -5.52 28.56 14.03
CA ALA A 753 -6.11 29.28 15.14
C ALA A 753 -6.75 30.60 14.68
N GLY A 754 -7.94 30.91 15.20
CA GLY A 754 -8.69 32.14 14.88
C GLY A 754 -9.37 32.16 13.50
N SER A 755 -9.24 31.12 12.68
CA SER A 755 -9.99 31.04 11.42
C SER A 755 -11.48 30.79 11.67
N VAL A 756 -12.34 31.33 10.81
CA VAL A 756 -13.79 31.17 10.90
C VAL A 756 -14.34 30.95 9.50
N ALA A 757 -15.03 29.84 9.28
CA ALA A 757 -15.70 29.50 8.04
C ALA A 757 -17.13 30.05 8.02
N THR A 758 -17.67 30.32 6.83
CA THR A 758 -19.09 30.67 6.63
C THR A 758 -19.84 29.48 6.04
N LEU A 759 -21.05 29.23 6.51
CA LEU A 759 -21.96 28.16 6.11
C LEU A 759 -23.27 28.79 5.64
N ALA A 760 -23.79 28.31 4.51
CA ALA A 760 -25.16 28.58 4.08
C ALA A 760 -25.75 27.31 3.46
N LEU A 761 -26.80 26.75 4.07
CA LEU A 761 -27.52 25.57 3.57
C LEU A 761 -29.00 25.89 3.41
N ARG A 762 -29.61 25.20 2.45
CA ARG A 762 -31.05 25.19 2.21
C ARG A 762 -31.50 23.76 2.01
N GLY A 763 -32.76 23.48 2.34
CA GLY A 763 -33.37 22.19 2.11
C GLY A 763 -34.86 22.21 2.38
N SER A 764 -35.43 21.03 2.51
CA SER A 764 -36.84 20.85 2.90
C SER A 764 -36.99 19.64 3.80
N TYR A 765 -37.76 19.79 4.88
CA TYR A 765 -38.22 18.70 5.72
C TYR A 765 -39.47 18.08 5.10
N ASP A 766 -39.43 16.76 4.88
CA ASP A 766 -40.45 15.93 4.23
C ASP A 766 -41.06 16.55 2.95
N ASN A 767 -40.24 17.28 2.18
CA ASN A 767 -40.61 18.03 0.95
C ASN A 767 -41.63 19.17 1.14
N ILE A 768 -42.08 19.46 2.37
CA ILE A 768 -43.17 20.41 2.64
C ILE A 768 -42.73 21.65 3.41
N ALA A 769 -41.72 21.52 4.29
CA ALA A 769 -41.29 22.61 5.17
C ALA A 769 -39.89 23.09 4.76
N PRO A 770 -39.74 24.31 4.20
CA PRO A 770 -38.43 24.84 3.82
C PRO A 770 -37.53 25.02 5.05
N LEU A 771 -36.26 24.65 4.89
CA LEU A 771 -35.19 24.76 5.88
C LEU A 771 -34.12 25.72 5.36
N GLY A 772 -33.75 26.72 6.17
CA GLY A 772 -32.63 27.63 5.95
C GLY A 772 -31.64 27.55 7.10
N ILE A 773 -30.36 27.50 6.81
CA ILE A 773 -29.29 27.52 7.81
C ILE A 773 -28.19 28.45 7.34
N THR A 774 -27.77 29.38 8.17
CA THR A 774 -26.59 30.22 7.97
C THR A 774 -25.74 30.20 9.22
N ALA A 775 -24.42 30.03 9.09
CA ALA A 775 -23.56 30.07 10.27
C ALA A 775 -22.16 30.61 9.97
N LYS A 776 -21.49 31.07 11.02
CA LYS A 776 -20.04 31.18 11.09
C LYS A 776 -19.53 30.10 12.04
N LEU A 777 -18.53 29.31 11.65
CA LEU A 777 -18.08 28.16 12.44
C LEU A 777 -16.61 27.84 12.26
N ASN A 778 -16.00 27.24 13.26
CA ASN A 778 -14.72 26.53 13.11
C ASN A 778 -14.66 25.27 13.96
N PRO A 779 -14.91 24.08 13.37
CA PRO A 779 -14.86 22.80 14.05
C PRO A 779 -13.47 22.16 14.02
N LEU A 780 -12.51 22.73 13.28
CA LEU A 780 -11.15 22.19 13.13
C LEU A 780 -10.14 22.85 14.09
N ALA A 781 -10.51 23.98 14.70
CA ALA A 781 -9.69 24.63 15.73
C ALA A 781 -9.77 23.88 17.07
N PRO A 782 -8.72 23.97 17.91
CA PRO A 782 -8.73 23.38 19.26
C PRO A 782 -9.90 23.86 20.15
N SER A 783 -10.30 25.12 19.99
CA SER A 783 -11.50 25.68 20.63
C SER A 783 -12.56 25.93 19.55
N PRO A 784 -13.65 25.17 19.53
CA PRO A 784 -14.65 25.28 18.47
C PRO A 784 -15.43 26.60 18.59
N TYR A 785 -15.65 27.24 17.46
CA TYR A 785 -16.48 28.45 17.35
C TYR A 785 -17.76 28.15 16.56
N LEU A 786 -18.90 28.70 16.97
CA LEU A 786 -20.17 28.62 16.25
C LEU A 786 -20.96 29.91 16.46
N ASP A 787 -21.55 30.44 15.40
CA ASP A 787 -22.57 31.48 15.40
C ASP A 787 -23.56 31.11 14.29
N LEU A 788 -24.64 30.43 14.66
CA LEU A 788 -25.59 29.74 13.80
C LEU A 788 -26.96 30.40 13.90
N GLU A 789 -27.55 30.74 12.76
CA GLU A 789 -28.97 31.02 12.62
C GLU A 789 -29.61 29.97 11.72
N ALA A 790 -30.72 29.37 12.15
CA ALA A 790 -31.48 28.44 11.31
C ALA A 790 -32.99 28.64 11.49
N ASP A 791 -33.74 28.46 10.41
CA ASP A 791 -35.19 28.50 10.41
C ASP A 791 -35.78 27.33 9.62
N ILE A 792 -36.87 26.79 10.13
CA ILE A 792 -37.70 25.81 9.44
C ILE A 792 -39.16 26.17 9.66
N LYS A 793 -39.94 26.21 8.58
CA LYS A 793 -41.31 26.74 8.61
C LYS A 793 -42.32 25.71 8.15
N GLY A 794 -43.37 25.52 8.96
CA GLY A 794 -44.52 24.71 8.58
C GLY A 794 -44.30 23.19 8.64
N ILE A 795 -43.51 22.71 9.60
CA ILE A 795 -43.43 21.28 9.92
C ILE A 795 -44.82 20.79 10.33
N GLU A 796 -45.30 19.71 9.73
CA GLU A 796 -46.57 19.10 10.12
C GLU A 796 -46.43 18.45 11.51
N MET A 797 -47.21 18.88 12.49
CA MET A 797 -47.03 18.42 13.87
C MET A 797 -47.58 17.02 14.12
N THR A 798 -48.45 16.50 13.24
CA THR A 798 -48.98 15.13 13.37
C THR A 798 -47.86 14.08 13.33
N SER A 799 -46.76 14.33 12.58
CA SER A 799 -45.58 13.47 12.57
C SER A 799 -44.81 13.46 13.89
N LEU A 800 -45.03 14.45 14.77
CA LEU A 800 -44.42 14.56 16.09
C LEU A 800 -45.25 13.91 17.21
N SER A 801 -46.40 13.31 16.87
CA SER A 801 -47.25 12.57 17.81
C SER A 801 -46.49 11.53 18.66
N PRO A 802 -45.47 10.80 18.15
CA PRO A 802 -44.71 9.88 19.00
C PRO A 802 -44.02 10.56 20.20
N TYR A 803 -43.47 11.76 20.02
CA TYR A 803 -42.86 12.54 21.11
C TYR A 803 -43.94 13.12 22.03
N SER A 804 -45.03 13.65 21.47
CA SER A 804 -46.14 14.20 22.25
C SER A 804 -46.82 13.14 23.10
N GLY A 805 -47.04 11.94 22.58
CA GLY A 805 -47.59 10.82 23.35
C GLY A 805 -46.68 10.43 24.51
N LYS A 806 -45.37 10.30 24.26
CA LYS A 806 -44.39 9.93 25.29
C LYS A 806 -44.30 10.96 26.42
N TYR A 807 -44.18 12.26 26.09
CA TYR A 807 -43.86 13.30 27.07
C TYR A 807 -45.05 14.18 27.51
N ALA A 808 -46.04 14.40 26.64
CA ALA A 808 -47.23 15.19 26.95
C ALA A 808 -48.45 14.31 27.27
N GLY A 809 -48.46 13.02 26.89
CA GLY A 809 -49.57 12.09 27.13
C GLY A 809 -50.73 12.23 26.15
N TYR A 810 -50.53 12.89 25.00
CA TYR A 810 -51.57 13.08 23.97
C TYR A 810 -50.98 12.98 22.56
N ALA A 811 -51.73 12.40 21.62
CA ALA A 811 -51.41 12.48 20.19
C ALA A 811 -51.74 13.88 19.64
N ILE A 812 -51.17 14.25 18.48
CA ILE A 812 -51.45 15.53 17.82
C ILE A 812 -52.32 15.27 16.59
N ASP A 813 -53.53 15.82 16.59
CA ASP A 813 -54.47 15.69 15.46
C ASP A 813 -54.16 16.68 14.34
N LYS A 814 -53.75 17.90 14.70
CA LYS A 814 -53.46 18.98 13.76
C LYS A 814 -52.50 20.00 14.36
N GLY A 815 -51.67 20.58 13.51
CA GLY A 815 -50.91 21.79 13.81
C GLY A 815 -49.70 21.93 12.89
N LYS A 816 -49.19 23.16 12.75
CA LYS A 816 -47.92 23.43 12.09
C LYS A 816 -46.92 24.04 13.05
N LEU A 817 -45.68 23.57 12.98
CA LEU A 817 -44.57 24.06 13.78
C LEU A 817 -43.58 24.81 12.88
N SER A 818 -43.21 26.01 13.30
CA SER A 818 -42.05 26.73 12.77
C SER A 818 -41.05 26.98 13.89
N LEU A 819 -39.78 26.72 13.63
CA LEU A 819 -38.68 26.90 14.58
C LEU A 819 -37.70 27.91 14.02
N PHE A 820 -37.27 28.84 14.86
CA PHE A 820 -36.18 29.77 14.58
C PHE A 820 -35.16 29.64 15.70
N VAL A 821 -33.92 29.33 15.37
CA VAL A 821 -32.85 29.11 16.35
C VAL A 821 -31.66 30.01 16.06
N LYS A 822 -31.09 30.59 17.12
CA LYS A 822 -29.84 31.36 17.06
C LYS A 822 -28.87 30.88 18.13
N TYR A 823 -27.83 30.16 17.75
CA TYR A 823 -26.90 29.51 18.68
C TYR A 823 -25.49 30.08 18.51
N LYS A 824 -24.87 30.49 19.62
CA LYS A 824 -23.50 30.99 19.66
C LYS A 824 -22.67 30.17 20.64
N ILE A 825 -21.56 29.62 20.17
CA ILE A 825 -20.53 28.97 20.99
C ILE A 825 -19.26 29.82 20.90
N GLU A 826 -18.83 30.34 22.03
CA GLU A 826 -17.62 31.15 22.15
C GLU A 826 -16.94 30.84 23.49
N SER A 827 -15.65 30.54 23.47
CA SER A 827 -14.85 30.25 24.68
C SER A 827 -15.47 29.18 25.60
N GLY A 828 -16.08 28.13 25.02
CA GLY A 828 -16.73 27.04 25.76
C GLY A 828 -18.04 27.43 26.44
N GLN A 829 -18.63 28.59 26.11
CA GLN A 829 -19.98 28.99 26.53
C GLN A 829 -20.95 28.88 25.35
N LEU A 830 -22.10 28.26 25.58
CA LEU A 830 -23.23 28.22 24.66
C LEU A 830 -24.26 29.26 25.08
N THR A 831 -24.66 30.12 24.15
CA THR A 831 -25.85 30.98 24.23
C THR A 831 -26.78 30.59 23.10
N ALA A 832 -28.05 30.32 23.40
CA ALA A 832 -29.02 29.82 22.45
C ALA A 832 -30.36 30.54 22.61
N GLU A 833 -30.89 31.11 21.53
CA GLU A 833 -32.25 31.60 21.44
C GLU A 833 -33.09 30.65 20.60
N ASN A 834 -34.22 30.21 21.15
CA ASN A 834 -35.13 29.31 20.46
C ASN A 834 -36.51 29.96 20.41
N ARG A 835 -36.98 30.35 19.22
CA ARG A 835 -38.36 30.78 19.00
C ARG A 835 -39.16 29.66 18.38
N ILE A 836 -40.19 29.22 19.10
CA ILE A 836 -41.11 28.17 18.70
C ILE A 836 -42.43 28.84 18.34
N PHE A 837 -42.84 28.72 17.08
CA PHE A 837 -44.12 29.21 16.59
C PHE A 837 -45.00 28.02 16.20
N LEU A 838 -46.14 27.86 16.87
CA LEU A 838 -47.11 26.81 16.60
C LEU A 838 -48.37 27.46 16.02
N ASP A 839 -48.92 26.89 14.95
CA ASP A 839 -50.13 27.34 14.28
C ASP A 839 -51.18 26.23 14.33
N GLN A 840 -52.35 26.54 14.89
CA GLN A 840 -53.51 25.65 14.99
C GLN A 840 -53.27 24.31 15.71
N LEU A 841 -52.35 24.27 16.70
CA LEU A 841 -52.12 23.07 17.51
C LEU A 841 -53.43 22.60 18.19
N THR A 842 -53.73 21.31 18.03
CA THR A 842 -54.85 20.58 18.66
C THR A 842 -54.39 19.17 19.04
N PHE A 843 -54.62 18.77 20.29
CA PHE A 843 -54.38 17.41 20.76
C PHE A 843 -55.57 16.50 20.43
N GLY A 844 -55.27 15.25 20.11
CA GLY A 844 -56.24 14.18 19.91
C GLY A 844 -56.39 13.30 21.14
N ASP A 845 -56.48 11.99 20.92
CA ASP A 845 -56.69 11.01 21.99
C ASP A 845 -55.55 11.00 23.04
N PRO A 846 -55.87 10.77 24.33
CA PRO A 846 -54.88 10.52 25.36
C PRO A 846 -54.04 9.28 25.05
N VAL A 847 -52.74 9.37 25.33
CA VAL A 847 -51.77 8.28 25.16
C VAL A 847 -51.24 7.89 26.52
N ASP A 848 -51.39 6.62 26.89
CA ASP A 848 -50.84 6.10 28.14
C ASP A 848 -49.30 6.02 28.06
N SER A 849 -48.62 6.85 28.85
CA SER A 849 -47.15 6.90 28.92
C SER A 849 -46.71 7.17 30.36
N PRO A 850 -45.83 6.34 30.93
CA PRO A 850 -45.30 6.55 32.29
C PRO A 850 -44.40 7.79 32.40
N GLU A 851 -43.86 8.25 31.28
CA GLU A 851 -42.99 9.43 31.19
C GLU A 851 -43.77 10.72 30.88
N ALA A 852 -45.10 10.63 30.70
CA ALA A 852 -45.92 11.80 30.41
C ALA A 852 -46.00 12.74 31.62
N THR A 853 -46.03 14.04 31.34
CA THR A 853 -46.22 15.06 32.38
C THR A 853 -47.59 14.92 33.06
N LYS A 854 -47.64 15.16 34.37
CA LYS A 854 -48.88 15.20 35.16
C LYS A 854 -49.60 16.55 35.06
N LEU A 855 -49.00 17.53 34.38
CA LEU A 855 -49.58 18.87 34.21
C LEU A 855 -50.75 18.83 33.20
N PRO A 856 -51.80 19.65 33.39
CA PRO A 856 -52.92 19.74 32.44
C PRO A 856 -52.50 20.48 31.16
N VAL A 857 -51.85 19.77 30.24
CA VAL A 857 -51.29 20.32 29.00
C VAL A 857 -52.32 20.98 28.08
N THR A 858 -53.56 20.51 28.06
CA THR A 858 -54.65 21.09 27.27
C THR A 858 -55.01 22.51 27.73
N LEU A 859 -55.09 22.72 29.05
CA LEU A 859 -55.30 24.03 29.66
C LEU A 859 -54.11 24.96 29.36
N ALA A 860 -52.89 24.46 29.48
CA ALA A 860 -51.70 25.26 29.19
C ALA A 860 -51.64 25.70 27.71
N VAL A 861 -52.03 24.84 26.77
CA VAL A 861 -52.16 25.21 25.35
C VAL A 861 -53.26 26.24 25.14
N ALA A 862 -54.42 26.09 25.78
CA ALA A 862 -55.50 27.08 25.70
C ALA A 862 -55.10 28.46 26.26
N LEU A 863 -54.25 28.49 27.29
CA LEU A 863 -53.69 29.71 27.89
C LEU A 863 -52.57 30.35 27.06
N LEU A 864 -51.98 29.64 26.10
CA LEU A 864 -50.94 30.18 25.24
C LEU A 864 -51.46 30.55 23.84
N LYS A 865 -52.52 29.88 23.37
CA LYS A 865 -53.09 29.99 22.02
C LYS A 865 -53.92 31.25 21.83
N ASN A 866 -53.51 32.15 20.95
CA ASN A 866 -54.26 33.37 20.59
C ASN A 866 -55.52 33.07 19.74
N ARG A 867 -56.28 34.11 19.38
CA ARG A 867 -57.52 34.00 18.59
C ARG A 867 -57.31 33.48 17.17
N SER A 868 -56.12 33.65 16.61
CA SER A 868 -55.72 33.09 15.31
C SER A 868 -55.34 31.61 15.42
N GLY A 869 -55.23 31.09 16.64
CA GLY A 869 -54.81 29.73 16.91
C GLY A 869 -53.30 29.56 17.05
N GLU A 870 -52.56 30.65 17.22
CA GLU A 870 -51.09 30.67 17.22
C GLU A 870 -50.52 30.70 18.64
N ILE A 871 -49.34 30.10 18.81
CA ILE A 871 -48.53 30.12 20.05
C ILE A 871 -47.11 30.50 19.66
N ASP A 872 -46.57 31.55 20.26
CA ASP A 872 -45.20 32.04 20.00
C ASP A 872 -44.41 32.10 21.29
N ILE A 873 -43.36 31.28 21.40
CA ILE A 873 -42.59 31.09 22.63
C ILE A 873 -41.11 31.32 22.33
N ASN A 874 -40.49 32.24 23.08
CA ASN A 874 -39.05 32.45 23.08
C ASN A 874 -38.41 31.79 24.31
N LEU A 875 -37.49 30.86 24.08
CA LEU A 875 -36.79 30.08 25.10
C LEU A 875 -35.29 30.36 25.02
N PRO A 876 -34.78 31.37 25.73
CA PRO A 876 -33.34 31.61 25.84
C PRO A 876 -32.71 30.56 26.76
N ILE A 877 -31.53 30.08 26.38
CA ILE A 877 -30.76 29.06 27.10
C ILE A 877 -29.29 29.46 27.08
N SER A 878 -28.61 29.30 28.20
CA SER A 878 -27.17 29.54 28.29
C SER A 878 -26.49 28.54 29.23
N GLY A 879 -25.24 28.19 28.95
CA GLY A 879 -24.41 27.42 29.88
C GLY A 879 -23.05 27.01 29.30
N SER A 880 -22.21 26.42 30.14
CA SER A 880 -20.86 26.00 29.73
C SER A 880 -20.84 24.61 29.12
N LEU A 881 -20.13 24.45 28.00
CA LEU A 881 -19.87 23.15 27.38
C LEU A 881 -18.84 22.31 28.14
N ASN A 882 -18.11 22.92 29.07
CA ASN A 882 -17.10 22.23 29.89
C ASN A 882 -17.71 21.60 31.16
N ASP A 883 -18.99 21.82 31.42
CA ASP A 883 -19.70 21.21 32.55
C ASP A 883 -20.15 19.79 32.17
N PRO A 884 -19.66 18.73 32.86
CA PRO A 884 -19.99 17.34 32.53
C PRO A 884 -21.48 16.98 32.74
N GLU A 885 -22.24 17.77 33.49
CA GLU A 885 -23.69 17.59 33.64
C GLU A 885 -24.51 18.40 32.62
N PHE A 886 -23.84 19.16 31.74
CA PHE A 886 -24.50 20.04 30.78
C PHE A 886 -25.32 19.24 29.74
N SER A 887 -26.64 19.47 29.71
CA SER A 887 -27.57 18.91 28.71
C SER A 887 -28.51 19.99 28.17
N VAL A 888 -28.37 20.32 26.89
CA VAL A 888 -29.25 21.27 26.19
C VAL A 888 -30.70 20.80 26.24
N GLY A 889 -30.94 19.50 26.01
CA GLY A 889 -32.28 18.92 26.07
C GLY A 889 -32.91 19.04 27.47
N GLY A 890 -32.14 18.76 28.53
CA GLY A 890 -32.61 18.92 29.90
C GLY A 890 -32.97 20.36 30.26
N LEU A 891 -32.19 21.34 29.77
CA LEU A 891 -32.46 22.76 29.93
C LEU A 891 -33.74 23.19 29.19
N VAL A 892 -33.90 22.79 27.91
CA VAL A 892 -35.11 23.08 27.13
C VAL A 892 -36.35 22.52 27.83
N VAL A 893 -36.31 21.24 28.22
CA VAL A 893 -37.42 20.58 28.94
C VAL A 893 -37.74 21.32 30.22
N LYS A 894 -36.73 21.70 31.01
CA LYS A 894 -36.93 22.45 32.26
C LYS A 894 -37.59 23.81 32.02
N VAL A 895 -37.17 24.56 31.01
CA VAL A 895 -37.76 25.87 30.69
C VAL A 895 -39.21 25.70 30.21
N ILE A 896 -39.49 24.72 29.35
CA ILE A 896 -40.86 24.43 28.88
C ILE A 896 -41.75 23.97 30.03
N VAL A 897 -41.29 23.04 30.87
CA VAL A 897 -42.05 22.55 32.04
C VAL A 897 -42.31 23.71 33.01
N ASN A 898 -41.33 24.58 33.26
CA ASN A 898 -41.53 25.76 34.11
C ASN A 898 -42.52 26.76 33.50
N LEU A 899 -42.50 26.94 32.18
CA LEU A 899 -43.47 27.80 31.47
C LEU A 899 -44.89 27.24 31.58
N LEU A 900 -45.07 25.93 31.33
CA LEU A 900 -46.36 25.25 31.46
C LEU A 900 -46.84 25.21 32.91
N MET A 901 -45.95 24.93 33.87
CA MET A 901 -46.25 24.96 35.29
C MET A 901 -46.72 26.35 35.71
N LYS A 902 -46.02 27.41 35.32
CA LYS A 902 -46.44 28.80 35.57
C LYS A 902 -47.79 29.13 34.93
N ALA A 903 -48.05 28.64 33.72
CA ALA A 903 -49.35 28.82 33.07
C ALA A 903 -50.48 28.17 33.90
N VAL A 904 -50.26 27.00 34.48
CA VAL A 904 -51.27 26.29 35.27
C VAL A 904 -51.41 26.82 36.70
N THR A 905 -50.29 27.08 37.39
CA THR A 905 -50.31 27.52 38.79
C THR A 905 -50.66 29.00 38.94
N SER A 906 -50.49 29.80 37.90
CA SER A 906 -50.71 31.25 37.93
C SER A 906 -51.23 31.80 36.59
N PRO A 907 -52.39 31.33 36.09
CA PRO A 907 -52.86 31.61 34.74
C PRO A 907 -53.10 33.11 34.47
N PHE A 908 -53.54 33.87 35.48
CA PHE A 908 -53.74 35.31 35.38
C PHE A 908 -52.44 36.12 35.35
N ALA A 909 -51.38 35.66 36.02
CA ALA A 909 -50.07 36.31 35.96
C ALA A 909 -49.46 36.17 34.56
N LEU A 910 -49.67 35.04 33.89
CA LEU A 910 -49.29 34.84 32.50
C LEU A 910 -50.02 35.83 31.58
N LEU A 911 -51.35 35.95 31.72
CA LEU A 911 -52.16 36.90 30.94
C LEU A 911 -51.74 38.38 31.16
N GLY A 912 -51.41 38.76 32.39
CA GLY A 912 -50.92 40.09 32.72
C GLY A 912 -49.54 40.38 32.10
N SER A 913 -48.63 39.41 32.14
CA SER A 913 -47.28 39.57 31.57
C SER A 913 -47.30 39.73 30.03
N VAL A 914 -48.19 39.01 29.33
CA VAL A 914 -48.35 39.09 27.87
C VAL A 914 -48.99 40.41 27.42
N LEU A 915 -49.84 41.02 28.26
CA LEU A 915 -50.51 42.29 27.98
C LEU A 915 -49.75 43.53 28.50
N GLY A 916 -48.53 43.34 29.05
CA GLY A 916 -47.63 44.43 29.42
C GLY A 916 -47.91 45.11 30.76
N GLY A 917 -48.54 44.42 31.73
CA GLY A 917 -48.80 44.99 33.06
C GLY A 917 -48.75 43.94 34.16
N GLY A 918 -47.92 44.17 35.19
CA GLY A 918 -47.79 43.31 36.38
C GLY A 918 -48.97 43.40 37.37
N GLU A 919 -50.17 43.76 36.89
CA GLU A 919 -51.36 43.88 37.73
C GLU A 919 -52.02 42.51 37.94
N GLU A 920 -52.55 42.28 39.15
CA GLU A 920 -53.25 41.05 39.48
C GLU A 920 -54.66 41.01 38.86
N LEU A 921 -54.83 40.20 37.80
CA LEU A 921 -56.10 40.02 37.06
C LEU A 921 -57.02 38.95 37.65
N SER A 922 -56.62 38.30 38.75
CA SER A 922 -57.35 37.19 39.37
C SER A 922 -58.59 37.65 40.16
N ASN A 923 -58.73 38.95 40.41
CA ASN A 923 -59.84 39.50 41.17
C ASN A 923 -60.08 40.99 40.87
N VAL A 924 -61.27 41.48 41.24
CA VAL A 924 -61.66 42.89 41.19
C VAL A 924 -62.24 43.29 42.54
N GLU A 925 -61.72 44.37 43.13
CA GLU A 925 -62.18 44.88 44.42
C GLU A 925 -63.35 45.85 44.29
N PHE A 926 -64.19 45.85 45.31
CA PHE A 926 -65.34 46.74 45.45
C PHE A 926 -65.26 47.50 46.78
N ASP A 927 -65.82 48.71 46.80
CA ASP A 927 -66.01 49.44 48.05
C ASP A 927 -67.09 48.76 48.92
N PHE A 928 -66.96 48.93 50.24
CA PHE A 928 -67.81 48.23 51.20
C PHE A 928 -69.29 48.56 50.97
N GLY A 929 -70.13 47.54 50.90
CA GLY A 929 -71.58 47.66 50.68
C GLY A 929 -72.01 48.00 49.25
N GLN A 930 -71.08 48.29 48.34
CA GLN A 930 -71.38 48.70 46.97
C GLN A 930 -71.09 47.61 45.95
N ALA A 931 -71.86 47.61 44.86
CA ALA A 931 -71.68 46.73 43.70
C ALA A 931 -71.34 47.51 42.42
N VAL A 932 -70.76 48.70 42.55
CA VAL A 932 -70.38 49.56 41.41
C VAL A 932 -68.90 49.36 41.10
N ILE A 933 -68.56 49.25 39.81
CA ILE A 933 -67.17 49.16 39.38
C ILE A 933 -66.51 50.53 39.56
N THR A 934 -65.49 50.58 40.41
CA THR A 934 -64.77 51.81 40.73
C THR A 934 -63.75 52.16 39.63
N PRO A 935 -63.37 53.44 39.47
CA PRO A 935 -62.35 53.83 38.48
C PRO A 935 -61.02 53.05 38.58
N PRO A 936 -60.49 52.70 39.77
CA PRO A 936 -59.30 51.86 39.89
C PRO A 936 -59.48 50.41 39.39
N SER A 937 -60.72 49.91 39.34
CA SER A 937 -61.05 48.54 38.94
C SER A 937 -61.32 48.41 37.42
N GLN A 938 -61.63 49.51 36.72
CA GLN A 938 -61.89 49.51 35.27
C GLN A 938 -60.70 49.03 34.42
N PRO A 939 -59.45 49.52 34.62
CA PRO A 939 -58.31 49.08 33.80
C PRO A 939 -58.02 47.58 33.92
N ARG A 940 -58.27 46.98 35.09
CA ARG A 940 -58.09 45.54 35.33
C ARG A 940 -59.13 44.72 34.54
N LEU A 941 -60.38 45.16 34.57
CA LEU A 941 -61.47 44.53 33.80
C LEU A 941 -61.27 44.67 32.28
N GLU A 942 -60.78 45.82 31.81
CA GLU A 942 -60.43 46.04 30.39
C GLU A 942 -59.33 45.09 29.93
N LYS A 943 -58.26 44.94 30.72
CA LYS A 943 -57.18 43.99 30.43
C LYS A 943 -57.68 42.55 30.45
N LEU A 944 -58.52 42.18 31.42
CA LEU A 944 -59.13 40.85 31.49
C LEU A 944 -60.05 40.56 30.30
N ALA A 945 -60.90 41.52 29.90
CA ALA A 945 -61.76 41.39 28.72
C ALA A 945 -60.92 41.23 27.44
N LYS A 946 -59.88 42.06 27.27
CA LYS A 946 -58.94 41.94 26.17
C LYS A 946 -58.24 40.58 26.14
N ALA A 947 -57.82 40.07 27.30
CA ALA A 947 -57.22 38.74 27.43
C ALA A 947 -58.20 37.62 27.00
N LEU A 948 -59.46 37.69 27.42
CA LEU A 948 -60.48 36.71 27.06
C LEU A 948 -60.87 36.78 25.58
N LEU A 949 -60.92 37.97 25.00
CA LEU A 949 -61.18 38.18 23.57
C LEU A 949 -60.04 37.64 22.70
N ASP A 950 -58.80 37.85 23.10
CA ASP A 950 -57.64 37.32 22.39
C ASP A 950 -57.46 35.81 22.59
N ARG A 951 -58.13 35.20 23.57
CA ARG A 951 -57.98 33.78 23.93
C ARG A 951 -59.34 33.07 23.98
N PRO A 952 -59.95 32.74 22.81
CA PRO A 952 -61.32 32.26 22.72
C PRO A 952 -61.57 30.91 23.40
N ALA A 953 -60.53 30.09 23.58
CA ALA A 953 -60.63 28.78 24.23
C ALA A 953 -60.84 28.85 25.75
N LEU A 954 -60.56 29.99 26.38
CA LEU A 954 -60.66 30.13 27.84
C LEU A 954 -62.09 30.38 28.29
N ARG A 955 -62.49 29.71 29.37
CA ARG A 955 -63.73 29.98 30.10
C ARG A 955 -63.40 30.69 31.41
N LEU A 956 -64.12 31.78 31.69
CA LEU A 956 -63.98 32.55 32.92
C LEU A 956 -65.08 32.14 33.88
N GLU A 957 -64.69 31.68 35.06
CA GLU A 957 -65.57 31.50 36.20
C GLU A 957 -65.51 32.75 37.09
N ILE A 958 -66.67 33.27 37.49
CA ILE A 958 -66.84 34.52 38.23
C ILE A 958 -67.49 34.17 39.58
N GLU A 959 -66.77 34.40 40.67
CA GLU A 959 -67.25 34.16 42.04
C GLU A 959 -67.32 35.48 42.81
N GLY A 960 -68.54 35.91 43.17
CA GLY A 960 -68.75 37.09 43.99
C GLY A 960 -68.48 36.81 45.47
N ARG A 961 -67.82 37.76 46.15
CA ARG A 961 -67.58 37.71 47.59
C ARG A 961 -68.00 38.99 48.31
N ALA A 962 -68.54 38.81 49.51
CA ALA A 962 -68.82 39.88 50.46
C ALA A 962 -68.08 39.62 51.78
N ASP A 963 -67.58 40.70 52.38
CA ASP A 963 -66.89 40.74 53.65
C ASP A 963 -67.91 40.88 54.79
N PRO A 964 -68.07 39.86 55.65
CA PRO A 964 -69.09 39.87 56.69
C PRO A 964 -68.82 40.87 57.82
N GLU A 965 -67.59 41.41 57.95
CA GLU A 965 -67.27 42.42 58.96
C GLU A 965 -67.52 43.84 58.41
N SER A 966 -67.09 44.11 57.17
CA SER A 966 -67.03 45.48 56.63
C SER A 966 -68.19 45.83 55.70
N ASP A 967 -68.74 44.88 54.95
CA ASP A 967 -69.86 45.15 54.03
C ASP A 967 -71.20 45.50 54.71
N PRO A 968 -71.55 44.98 55.91
CA PRO A 968 -72.82 45.35 56.55
C PRO A 968 -72.97 46.85 56.80
N GLU A 969 -71.92 47.53 57.26
CA GLU A 969 -71.99 48.97 57.51
C GLU A 969 -72.08 49.76 56.20
N GLY A 970 -71.32 49.36 55.18
CA GLY A 970 -71.41 49.94 53.85
C GLY A 970 -72.80 49.79 53.23
N LEU A 971 -73.44 48.62 53.38
CA LEU A 971 -74.74 48.32 52.80
C LEU A 971 -75.86 49.15 53.46
N LYS A 972 -75.74 49.40 54.77
CA LYS A 972 -76.64 50.31 55.49
C LYS A 972 -76.53 51.74 54.95
N ARG A 973 -75.30 52.21 54.70
CA ARG A 973 -75.04 53.55 54.13
C ARG A 973 -75.56 53.67 52.70
N ASP A 974 -75.40 52.63 51.89
CA ASP A 974 -75.93 52.61 50.52
C ASP A 974 -77.47 52.57 50.48
N ARG A 975 -78.10 51.78 51.37
CA ARG A 975 -79.58 51.78 51.55
C ARG A 975 -80.10 53.17 51.91
N LEU A 976 -79.42 53.85 52.84
CA LEU A 976 -79.76 55.20 53.23
C LEU A 976 -79.63 56.16 52.04
N ALA A 977 -78.49 56.16 51.36
CA ALA A 977 -78.25 56.99 50.19
C ALA A 977 -79.31 56.75 49.09
N THR A 978 -79.68 55.49 48.85
CA THR A 978 -80.71 55.10 47.87
C THR A 978 -82.09 55.66 48.24
N LYS A 979 -82.49 55.61 49.52
CA LYS A 979 -83.75 56.21 49.99
C LYS A 979 -83.76 57.72 49.81
N VAL A 980 -82.64 58.38 50.06
CA VAL A 980 -82.49 59.84 49.86
C VAL A 980 -82.58 60.18 48.37
N ARG A 981 -81.87 59.44 47.50
CA ARG A 981 -81.97 59.59 46.03
C ARG A 981 -83.38 59.31 45.52
N ALA A 982 -84.08 58.33 46.09
CA ALA A 982 -85.45 58.00 45.71
C ALA A 982 -86.43 59.15 45.99
N LEU A 983 -86.29 59.84 47.12
CA LEU A 983 -87.05 61.06 47.41
C LEU A 983 -86.67 62.22 46.47
N LYS A 984 -85.38 62.39 46.16
CA LYS A 984 -84.94 63.41 45.19
C LYS A 984 -85.51 63.15 43.80
N ARG A 985 -85.52 61.89 43.36
CA ARG A 985 -86.14 61.48 42.10
C ARG A 985 -87.64 61.75 42.12
N GLU A 986 -88.35 61.40 43.20
CA GLU A 986 -89.77 61.71 43.36
C GLU A 986 -90.04 63.22 43.25
N ASP A 987 -89.16 64.06 43.83
CA ASP A 987 -89.24 65.52 43.71
C ASP A 987 -88.97 66.00 42.28
N LEU A 988 -88.00 65.41 41.57
CA LEU A 988 -87.71 65.72 40.15
C LEU A 988 -88.87 65.28 39.23
N THR A 989 -89.48 64.12 39.52
CA THR A 989 -90.64 63.60 38.78
C THR A 989 -91.87 64.49 39.00
N LYS A 990 -92.12 64.95 40.24
CA LYS A 990 -93.18 65.93 40.54
C LYS A 990 -92.95 67.29 39.88
N LYS A 991 -91.71 67.62 39.54
CA LYS A 991 -91.32 68.83 38.79
C LYS A 991 -91.30 68.63 37.27
N GLY A 992 -91.70 67.46 36.76
CA GLY A 992 -91.78 67.17 35.33
C GLY A 992 -90.43 67.02 34.63
N LEU A 993 -89.32 66.87 35.37
CA LEU A 993 -88.01 66.58 34.82
C LEU A 993 -87.81 65.07 34.68
N GLU A 994 -87.44 64.62 33.49
CA GLU A 994 -87.01 63.23 33.28
C GLU A 994 -85.79 62.95 34.17
N SER A 995 -86.00 62.08 35.15
CA SER A 995 -84.97 61.55 36.01
C SER A 995 -84.96 60.05 35.77
N GLY A 996 -83.79 59.52 35.38
CA GLY A 996 -83.62 58.09 35.10
C GLY A 996 -83.80 57.21 36.35
N SER A 997 -83.04 56.12 36.45
CA SER A 997 -83.10 55.26 37.64
C SER A 997 -82.69 56.03 38.91
N THR A 998 -83.06 55.50 40.09
CA THR A 998 -82.63 56.02 41.41
C THR A 998 -81.14 56.32 41.52
N ASP A 999 -80.33 55.53 40.83
CA ASP A 999 -78.88 55.54 41.01
C ASP A 999 -78.20 56.62 40.17
N ALA A 1000 -78.89 57.16 39.15
CA ALA A 1000 -78.41 58.25 38.30
C ALA A 1000 -78.67 59.65 38.91
N VAL A 1001 -79.31 59.72 40.08
CA VAL A 1001 -79.69 60.98 40.71
C VAL A 1001 -78.56 61.46 41.63
N GLU A 1002 -77.78 62.45 41.16
CA GLU A 1002 -76.73 63.08 41.97
C GLU A 1002 -77.33 63.89 43.11
N LEU A 1003 -76.81 63.73 44.34
CA LEU A 1003 -77.24 64.48 45.51
C LEU A 1003 -76.35 65.72 45.70
N GLY A 1004 -76.94 66.91 45.63
CA GLY A 1004 -76.22 68.15 45.93
C GLY A 1004 -76.02 68.31 47.43
N ALA A 1005 -74.83 68.75 47.86
CA ALA A 1005 -74.48 68.88 49.28
C ALA A 1005 -75.47 69.75 50.09
N ASN A 1006 -76.11 70.73 49.43
CA ASN A 1006 -77.07 71.65 50.07
C ASN A 1006 -78.49 71.06 50.18
N GLU A 1007 -78.81 70.03 49.40
CA GLU A 1007 -80.15 69.42 49.33
C GLU A 1007 -80.26 68.15 50.18
N TYR A 1008 -79.12 67.51 50.42
CA TYR A 1008 -79.03 66.28 51.19
C TYR A 1008 -79.63 66.36 52.61
N PRO A 1009 -79.40 67.43 53.41
CA PRO A 1009 -79.96 67.51 54.76
C PRO A 1009 -81.49 67.49 54.78
N ALA A 1010 -82.13 68.19 53.84
CA ALA A 1010 -83.60 68.27 53.75
C ALA A 1010 -84.23 66.95 53.29
N LEU A 1011 -83.58 66.27 52.34
CA LEU A 1011 -84.03 64.97 51.86
C LEU A 1011 -83.80 63.87 52.90
N LEU A 1012 -82.66 63.90 53.59
CA LEU A 1012 -82.35 63.01 54.70
C LEU A 1012 -83.34 63.18 55.86
N GLU A 1013 -83.73 64.41 56.20
CA GLU A 1013 -84.75 64.65 57.22
C GLU A 1013 -86.10 64.02 56.83
N ARG A 1014 -86.45 64.03 55.54
CA ARG A 1014 -87.66 63.34 55.04
C ARG A 1014 -87.54 61.83 55.15
N VAL A 1015 -86.39 61.25 54.79
CA VAL A 1015 -86.13 59.82 55.01
C VAL A 1015 -86.24 59.50 56.51
N TYR A 1016 -85.54 60.26 57.35
CA TYR A 1016 -85.56 60.13 58.81
C TYR A 1016 -86.98 60.19 59.37
N ARG A 1017 -87.84 61.10 58.90
CA ARG A 1017 -89.24 61.20 59.32
C ARG A 1017 -90.13 60.07 58.79
N ALA A 1018 -89.86 59.55 57.59
CA ALA A 1018 -90.61 58.45 56.99
C ALA A 1018 -90.26 57.08 57.59
N GLU A 1019 -89.03 56.93 58.09
CA GLU A 1019 -88.51 55.63 58.53
C GLU A 1019 -89.17 55.14 59.82
N LYS A 1020 -89.43 53.83 59.95
CA LYS A 1020 -90.19 53.28 61.08
C LYS A 1020 -89.26 52.77 62.17
N PHE A 1021 -88.79 53.66 63.04
CA PHE A 1021 -88.06 53.32 64.27
C PHE A 1021 -88.35 54.36 65.39
N PRO A 1022 -88.03 54.07 66.66
CA PRO A 1022 -88.26 55.00 67.78
C PRO A 1022 -87.42 56.27 67.61
N LYS A 1023 -88.08 57.43 67.47
CA LYS A 1023 -87.40 58.72 67.27
C LYS A 1023 -87.53 59.61 68.51
N PRO A 1024 -86.47 60.35 68.89
CA PRO A 1024 -86.57 61.37 69.92
C PRO A 1024 -87.63 62.42 69.57
N ARG A 1025 -88.56 62.64 70.50
CA ARG A 1025 -89.66 63.61 70.39
C ARG A 1025 -89.33 64.87 71.18
N ASN A 1026 -89.76 66.02 70.69
CA ASN A 1026 -89.68 67.27 71.45
C ASN A 1026 -90.78 67.32 72.54
N LEU A 1027 -90.72 68.33 73.41
CA LEU A 1027 -91.66 68.52 74.53
C LEU A 1027 -93.15 68.61 74.12
N VAL A 1028 -93.44 68.72 72.83
CA VAL A 1028 -94.81 68.81 72.26
C VAL A 1028 -95.21 67.54 71.49
N GLY A 1029 -94.44 66.44 71.62
CA GLY A 1029 -94.77 65.15 71.02
C GLY A 1029 -94.46 65.00 69.53
N MET A 1030 -93.85 66.01 68.90
CA MET A 1030 -93.42 65.95 67.49
C MET A 1030 -92.00 65.40 67.35
N VAL A 1031 -91.70 64.73 66.23
CA VAL A 1031 -90.36 64.17 65.93
C VAL A 1031 -89.33 65.31 65.84
N LYS A 1032 -88.25 65.25 66.63
CA LYS A 1032 -87.19 66.26 66.65
C LYS A 1032 -86.37 66.19 65.35
N GLY A 1033 -86.16 67.34 64.69
CA GLY A 1033 -85.15 67.48 63.63
C GLY A 1033 -83.76 67.38 64.26
N LEU A 1034 -82.94 66.45 63.80
CA LEU A 1034 -81.60 66.21 64.34
C LEU A 1034 -80.55 66.70 63.34
N PRO A 1035 -79.31 66.98 63.79
CA PRO A 1035 -78.18 67.15 62.89
C PRO A 1035 -78.05 65.95 61.95
N VAL A 1036 -77.55 66.20 60.73
CA VAL A 1036 -77.38 65.19 59.67
C VAL A 1036 -76.74 63.91 60.22
N GLU A 1037 -75.60 64.02 60.91
CA GLU A 1037 -74.88 62.88 61.48
C GLU A 1037 -75.72 62.03 62.47
N GLU A 1038 -76.54 62.66 63.31
CA GLU A 1038 -77.40 61.94 64.26
C GLU A 1038 -78.57 61.24 63.54
N MET A 1039 -79.15 61.88 62.52
CA MET A 1039 -80.18 61.26 61.68
C MET A 1039 -79.64 60.03 60.96
N GLU A 1040 -78.46 60.14 60.34
CA GLU A 1040 -77.79 59.02 59.67
C GLU A 1040 -77.50 57.90 60.66
N LYS A 1041 -76.87 58.21 61.80
CA LYS A 1041 -76.52 57.23 62.82
C LYS A 1041 -77.73 56.44 63.32
N LEU A 1042 -78.87 57.10 63.53
CA LEU A 1042 -80.10 56.44 63.95
C LEU A 1042 -80.73 55.59 62.84
N ILE A 1043 -80.71 56.04 61.57
CA ILE A 1043 -81.23 55.24 60.46
C ILE A 1043 -80.35 54.01 60.21
N LEU A 1044 -79.03 54.17 60.29
CA LEU A 1044 -78.06 53.09 60.11
C LEU A 1044 -78.13 52.07 61.26
N ALA A 1045 -78.26 52.53 62.52
CA ALA A 1045 -78.40 51.65 63.68
C ALA A 1045 -79.66 50.76 63.62
N ASN A 1046 -80.73 51.25 62.97
CA ASN A 1046 -82.01 50.55 62.85
C ASN A 1046 -82.24 49.89 61.48
N SER A 1047 -81.22 49.81 60.63
CA SER A 1047 -81.26 49.07 59.37
C SER A 1047 -80.55 47.72 59.55
N PRO A 1048 -81.25 46.62 59.85
CA PRO A 1048 -80.62 45.31 59.95
C PRO A 1048 -80.06 44.90 58.58
N VAL A 1049 -78.92 44.21 58.59
CA VAL A 1049 -78.32 43.54 57.44
C VAL A 1049 -78.09 42.11 57.85
N ASP A 1050 -78.72 41.17 57.16
CA ASP A 1050 -78.58 39.74 57.44
C ASP A 1050 -77.61 39.07 56.44
N GLU A 1051 -77.48 37.76 56.56
CA GLU A 1051 -76.58 36.98 55.70
C GLU A 1051 -77.09 36.91 54.25
N GLU A 1052 -78.41 36.97 54.03
CA GLU A 1052 -79.04 36.96 52.71
C GLU A 1052 -78.71 38.25 51.96
N ASP A 1053 -78.77 39.40 52.65
CA ASP A 1053 -78.35 40.69 52.13
C ASP A 1053 -76.88 40.74 51.66
N LEU A 1054 -75.98 40.06 52.37
CA LEU A 1054 -74.57 39.96 52.00
C LEU A 1054 -74.34 39.03 50.81
N ARG A 1055 -75.11 37.93 50.72
CA ARG A 1055 -75.08 37.05 49.55
C ARG A 1055 -75.63 37.76 48.31
N ASP A 1056 -76.69 38.55 48.47
CA ASP A 1056 -77.25 39.40 47.41
C ASP A 1056 -76.26 40.48 46.98
N LEU A 1057 -75.48 41.06 47.89
CA LEU A 1057 -74.39 41.99 47.55
C LEU A 1057 -73.30 41.29 46.73
N ALA A 1058 -72.86 40.11 47.17
CA ALA A 1058 -71.85 39.31 46.45
C ALA A 1058 -72.35 38.91 45.05
N ASP A 1059 -73.62 38.53 44.92
CA ASP A 1059 -74.25 38.14 43.65
C ASP A 1059 -74.39 39.34 42.72
N ARG A 1060 -74.82 40.50 43.24
CA ARG A 1060 -74.84 41.76 42.48
C ARG A 1060 -73.46 42.15 41.96
N ARG A 1061 -72.40 42.04 42.78
CA ARG A 1061 -71.02 42.31 42.34
C ARG A 1061 -70.60 41.40 41.20
N ALA A 1062 -70.83 40.10 41.32
CA ALA A 1062 -70.49 39.14 40.28
C ALA A 1062 -71.30 39.38 38.98
N LYS A 1063 -72.60 39.69 39.10
CA LYS A 1063 -73.46 40.07 37.97
C LYS A 1063 -72.98 41.35 37.28
N VAL A 1064 -72.63 42.39 38.04
CA VAL A 1064 -72.13 43.65 37.47
C VAL A 1064 -70.81 43.43 36.71
N VAL A 1065 -69.90 42.61 37.25
CA VAL A 1065 -68.67 42.24 36.54
C VAL A 1065 -68.97 41.46 35.26
N ARG A 1066 -69.86 40.46 35.33
CA ARG A 1066 -70.28 39.68 34.15
C ARG A 1066 -70.90 40.58 33.08
N ASP A 1067 -71.84 41.43 33.47
CA ASP A 1067 -72.57 42.33 32.57
C ASP A 1067 -71.62 43.37 31.94
N TRP A 1068 -70.62 43.83 32.72
CA TRP A 1068 -69.55 44.67 32.20
C TRP A 1068 -68.72 43.93 31.14
N LEU A 1069 -68.31 42.68 31.39
CA LEU A 1069 -67.56 41.86 30.43
C LEU A 1069 -68.38 41.59 29.14
N LEU A 1070 -69.69 41.33 29.28
CA LEU A 1070 -70.62 41.17 28.16
C LEU A 1070 -70.72 42.45 27.32
N ALA A 1071 -70.84 43.62 27.96
CA ALA A 1071 -70.88 44.91 27.29
C ALA A 1071 -69.57 45.21 26.52
N HIS A 1072 -68.45 44.63 26.97
CA HIS A 1072 -67.15 44.70 26.30
C HIS A 1072 -66.88 43.51 25.38
N GLN A 1073 -67.95 42.92 24.81
CA GLN A 1073 -67.94 41.89 23.77
C GLN A 1073 -67.38 40.52 24.17
N VAL A 1074 -67.16 40.24 25.46
CA VAL A 1074 -66.80 38.89 25.90
C VAL A 1074 -68.02 37.97 25.74
N PRO A 1075 -67.94 36.83 25.02
CA PRO A 1075 -69.10 35.98 24.77
C PRO A 1075 -69.69 35.39 26.05
N GLY A 1076 -71.00 35.49 26.23
CA GLY A 1076 -71.69 35.05 27.46
C GLY A 1076 -71.59 33.54 27.73
N GLU A 1077 -71.49 32.72 26.67
CA GLU A 1077 -71.28 31.27 26.78
C GLU A 1077 -69.93 30.87 27.43
N ARG A 1078 -69.02 31.85 27.61
CA ARG A 1078 -67.71 31.67 28.22
C ARG A 1078 -67.63 32.21 29.65
N LEU A 1079 -68.69 32.84 30.14
CA LEU A 1079 -68.76 33.43 31.47
C LEU A 1079 -69.65 32.58 32.37
N PHE A 1080 -69.05 31.93 33.36
CA PHE A 1080 -69.74 31.03 34.27
C PHE A 1080 -69.80 31.65 35.65
N MET A 1081 -71.01 31.84 36.17
CA MET A 1081 -71.20 32.33 37.54
C MET A 1081 -71.06 31.14 38.49
N LEU A 1082 -70.19 31.28 39.49
CA LEU A 1082 -70.09 30.32 40.59
C LEU A 1082 -71.00 30.75 41.76
N PRO A 1083 -71.41 29.81 42.63
CA PRO A 1083 -72.12 30.14 43.86
C PRO A 1083 -71.31 31.15 44.69
N VAL A 1084 -71.94 32.24 45.09
CA VAL A 1084 -71.31 33.31 45.88
C VAL A 1084 -70.87 32.79 47.25
N LYS A 1085 -69.79 33.37 47.78
CA LYS A 1085 -69.27 33.03 49.11
C LYS A 1085 -69.14 34.26 49.99
N LEU A 1086 -69.44 34.10 51.26
CA LEU A 1086 -69.06 35.08 52.29
C LEU A 1086 -67.61 34.83 52.68
N ALA A 1087 -66.79 35.86 52.66
CA ALA A 1087 -65.38 35.74 52.99
C ALA A 1087 -65.24 35.29 54.45
N LYS A 1088 -64.58 34.14 54.70
CA LYS A 1088 -64.15 33.78 56.06
C LYS A 1088 -62.96 34.65 56.44
N SER A 1089 -62.99 35.27 57.60
CA SER A 1089 -61.86 36.02 58.17
C SER A 1089 -60.68 35.08 58.41
N GLU A 1090 -59.82 34.90 57.41
CA GLU A 1090 -58.52 34.26 57.60
C GLU A 1090 -57.55 35.29 58.20
N ARG A 1091 -57.59 35.45 59.53
CA ARG A 1091 -56.49 36.08 60.24
C ARG A 1091 -55.31 35.11 60.29
N LYS A 1092 -54.41 35.18 59.31
CA LYS A 1092 -53.02 34.74 59.48
C LYS A 1092 -52.11 35.97 59.49
N ALA A 1093 -51.32 36.06 60.56
CA ALA A 1093 -50.31 37.08 60.76
C ALA A 1093 -49.21 36.98 59.69
N ASP A 1094 -48.63 38.14 59.37
CA ASP A 1094 -47.47 38.38 58.50
C ASP A 1094 -47.70 38.49 56.98
N SER A 1095 -48.35 39.58 56.55
CA SER A 1095 -48.00 40.32 55.31
C SER A 1095 -48.67 41.70 55.28
N ALA A 1096 -47.95 42.74 54.85
CA ALA A 1096 -48.30 44.16 54.99
C ALA A 1096 -49.32 44.73 53.97
N GLU A 1097 -50.15 43.91 53.33
CA GLU A 1097 -51.30 44.36 52.54
C GLU A 1097 -52.52 43.49 52.87
N GLN A 1098 -53.47 44.05 53.61
CA GLN A 1098 -54.76 43.40 53.88
C GLN A 1098 -55.62 43.45 52.62
N ALA A 1099 -55.70 42.33 51.89
CA ALA A 1099 -56.60 42.21 50.74
C ALA A 1099 -58.07 42.32 51.19
N LYS A 1100 -58.83 43.31 50.71
CA LYS A 1100 -60.23 43.56 51.08
C LYS A 1100 -61.09 42.30 50.85
N GLY A 1101 -61.94 41.88 51.79
CA GLY A 1101 -62.84 40.73 51.60
C GLY A 1101 -63.93 40.95 50.54
N SER A 1102 -64.21 42.22 50.23
CA SER A 1102 -65.22 42.70 49.28
C SER A 1102 -64.70 42.70 47.84
N ARG A 1103 -64.80 41.56 47.16
CA ARG A 1103 -64.22 41.38 45.82
C ARG A 1103 -64.98 40.37 44.96
N VAL A 1104 -64.71 40.37 43.67
CA VAL A 1104 -65.05 39.29 42.74
C VAL A 1104 -63.75 38.55 42.42
N VAL A 1105 -63.76 37.22 42.53
CA VAL A 1105 -62.61 36.37 42.22
C VAL A 1105 -62.88 35.62 40.92
N PHE A 1106 -61.84 35.46 40.12
CA PHE A 1106 -61.90 34.77 38.85
C PHE A 1106 -61.11 33.46 38.88
N SER A 1107 -61.64 32.44 38.21
CA SER A 1107 -60.89 31.22 37.83
C SER A 1107 -60.99 30.97 36.32
N LEU A 1108 -59.96 30.35 35.75
CA LEU A 1108 -59.92 30.00 34.32
C LEU A 1108 -60.03 28.48 34.18
N LYS A 1109 -60.82 28.04 33.20
CA LYS A 1109 -60.95 26.63 32.80
C LYS A 1109 -60.77 26.43 31.31
#